data_AF-A0A183BT41-F1
#
_entry.id   AF-A0A183BT41-F1
#
_cell.length_a   1.000
_cell.length_b   1.000
_cell.length_c   1.000
_cell.angle_alpha   90.00
_cell.angle_beta   90.00
_cell.angle_gamma   90.00
#
_symmetry.space_group_name_H-M   'P 1'
#
loop_
_entity.id
_entity.type
_entity.pdbx_description
1 polymer ?
#
loop_
_entity_poly.entity_id
_entity_poly.type
_entity_poly.pdbx_seq_one_letter_code
_entity_poly.pdbx_strand_id
1 'polypeptide(L)'
;MLTLFSVCRTSESNTTYFVTNLSRIRNEISVYNRVGPSNDGENREMANLVLSGLQLLCGWTCDVVETVAWKLLNPTNQRRNADCPDNAETYELATKYNYTGQEKAAIIELISMAKSVQSLMSNMDTDFSVAIRQYIYAELQDFVGGPLRDLLGKAVKHKKDIMTGIISSIIETCSDSSANGGMDHHPLNKLNSRSSDLSSMKSMGGKKSKKGIDTGSMPDLRSRRRSVVPSSTQLYLARTMLESLVHEKSSSTGRRVFRKDVDEKYRDKMVHFLRQSYFWPALLNLKQSLDECVNLSQLWFREFYLEMAMGTRIQFPIDMSMPWMLIDHILSSLDPSLLECALHQLDLYNDAAAFALSHFRKQFLYDEVEAEVNLCFDQFVYKLSEAVLTHYKQLAATMLLDKGFKADCAKDGITIWRPPASRFETLLRQRHVQLLGRSIDLNRLVSQRINAALLRSLDVAISKFEAEGLHYIMVLDNLIEVNRLCHRLLSDHLGSLADFQDLLLEANRQVSAPNGRITLHVFAELTDDLLPNFCFNTTTRRFVRGKLNYRKPPERGRPPNVAVQYEFGSKSLNAAFSNLSMMFSGFIGVPHLRVVAKLVGYQGISAILFDLLCLARRLLNDQIKTHFRVLLGLMPKTCKLQRFEYGVEGNLQYFIHQLRDFSAYGPLRRECCQSLRELGNILALALLVELGLAQEEMFDLLAAAAFTNQIPKPYAKRINSATTNARDRKIFRSLLAIVILNLGGYFCVAIFTVGATQFTGIIGTPMNHWSAFQLALSLAQVQIQGQQLSSVGSASSSLSSVENVYGTLKKGVPIGSSSISMPLDGGVQQQQHGTTVEELFGDGIYWAGCAIIRLLGQHRRFEVLDFSYHILRVNRAVGVGQQQQQGTGIAKDSGKTQQQQQTIARLIDRIRRVQAQHNQVFAFLGNYCGQLDAQEEQKVRHFAPPVYQPQQNPYANGHEGSAL
;
A
#
# COMPACT_ATOMS: atom_id res chain seq x y z
N MET A 1 -22.96 -19.60 29.20
CA MET A 1 -21.72 -19.68 28.40
C MET A 1 -21.69 -20.90 27.47
N LEU A 2 -21.81 -22.15 27.97
CA LEU A 2 -21.87 -23.36 27.11
C LEU A 2 -23.08 -23.42 26.16
N THR A 3 -24.18 -22.75 26.48
CA THR A 3 -25.44 -22.78 25.72
C THR A 3 -25.44 -21.93 24.45
N LEU A 4 -24.93 -20.69 24.50
CA LEU A 4 -24.93 -19.79 23.33
C LEU A 4 -24.02 -20.27 22.20
N PHE A 5 -22.87 -20.87 22.53
CA PHE A 5 -21.96 -21.39 21.53
C PHE A 5 -22.48 -22.68 20.88
N SER A 6 -23.12 -23.56 21.66
CA SER A 6 -23.83 -24.71 21.09
C SER A 6 -25.00 -24.27 20.21
N VAL A 7 -25.74 -23.24 20.64
CA VAL A 7 -26.85 -22.66 19.89
C VAL A 7 -26.35 -22.04 18.58
N CYS A 8 -25.25 -21.28 18.60
CA CYS A 8 -24.69 -20.69 17.37
C CYS A 8 -24.30 -21.77 16.35
N ARG A 9 -23.58 -22.82 16.78
CA ARG A 9 -23.22 -23.94 15.89
C ARG A 9 -24.43 -24.69 15.32
N THR A 10 -25.47 -24.92 16.13
CA THR A 10 -26.70 -25.52 15.61
C THR A 10 -27.41 -24.58 14.64
N SER A 11 -27.42 -23.28 14.93
CA SER A 11 -28.01 -22.26 14.08
C SER A 11 -27.29 -22.16 12.73
N GLU A 12 -25.95 -22.16 12.69
CA GLU A 12 -25.16 -22.19 11.45
C GLU A 12 -25.51 -23.39 10.56
N SER A 13 -25.64 -24.58 11.15
CA SER A 13 -26.00 -25.79 10.40
C SER A 13 -27.42 -25.71 9.82
N ASN A 14 -28.36 -25.16 10.59
CA ASN A 14 -29.73 -24.93 10.16
C ASN A 14 -29.82 -23.85 9.07
N THR A 15 -29.06 -22.76 9.19
CA THR A 15 -28.94 -21.70 8.16
C THR A 15 -28.43 -22.30 6.86
N THR A 16 -27.35 -23.09 6.92
CA THR A 16 -26.73 -23.67 5.73
C THR A 16 -27.70 -24.60 5.00
N TYR A 17 -28.42 -25.45 5.75
CA TYR A 17 -29.43 -26.34 5.18
C TYR A 17 -30.60 -25.55 4.55
N PHE A 18 -31.10 -24.55 5.26
CA PHE A 18 -32.21 -23.71 4.78
C PHE A 18 -31.84 -22.91 3.53
N VAL A 19 -30.71 -22.20 3.55
CA VAL A 19 -30.22 -21.40 2.43
C VAL A 19 -29.90 -22.27 1.21
N THR A 20 -29.35 -23.47 1.42
CA THR A 20 -29.10 -24.42 0.32
C THR A 20 -30.41 -24.83 -0.35
N ASN A 21 -31.42 -25.20 0.44
CA ASN A 21 -32.74 -25.56 -0.10
C ASN A 21 -33.45 -24.39 -0.79
N LEU A 22 -33.37 -23.18 -0.22
CA LEU A 22 -33.94 -21.97 -0.81
C LEU A 22 -33.24 -21.62 -2.13
N SER A 23 -31.90 -21.72 -2.18
CA SER A 23 -31.13 -21.47 -3.39
C SER A 23 -31.41 -22.48 -4.50
N ARG A 24 -31.63 -23.75 -4.16
CA ARG A 24 -32.07 -24.80 -5.11
C ARG A 24 -33.40 -24.40 -5.76
N ILE A 25 -34.41 -24.06 -4.95
CA ILE A 25 -35.73 -23.65 -5.45
C ILE A 25 -35.63 -22.38 -6.30
N ARG A 26 -34.84 -21.38 -5.87
CA ARG A 26 -34.60 -20.17 -6.65
C ARG A 26 -33.99 -20.47 -8.02
N ASN A 27 -32.98 -21.35 -8.07
CA ASN A 27 -32.34 -21.74 -9.32
C ASN A 27 -33.29 -22.50 -10.23
N GLU A 28 -34.11 -23.41 -9.68
CA GLU A 28 -35.15 -24.12 -10.44
C GLU A 28 -36.15 -23.12 -11.05
N ILE A 29 -36.66 -22.16 -10.27
CA ILE A 29 -37.58 -21.12 -10.77
C ILE A 29 -36.92 -20.28 -11.88
N SER A 30 -35.67 -19.85 -11.69
CA SER A 30 -34.93 -19.02 -12.65
C SER A 30 -34.61 -19.74 -13.96
N VAL A 31 -34.34 -21.05 -13.92
CA VAL A 31 -33.99 -21.84 -15.11
C VAL A 31 -35.24 -22.17 -15.93
N TYR A 32 -36.35 -22.47 -15.27
CA TYR A 32 -37.53 -22.99 -15.96
C TYR A 32 -38.51 -21.91 -16.43
N ASN A 33 -38.37 -20.64 -16.02
CA ASN A 33 -39.20 -19.49 -16.46
C ASN A 33 -40.66 -19.92 -16.75
N ARG A 34 -41.27 -20.63 -15.79
CA ARG A 34 -42.49 -21.41 -16.06
C ARG A 34 -43.67 -20.47 -16.23
N VAL A 35 -44.01 -20.17 -17.48
CA VAL A 35 -45.29 -19.58 -17.88
C VAL A 35 -46.34 -20.71 -17.85
N GLY A 36 -46.71 -21.17 -16.65
CA GLY A 36 -47.70 -22.22 -16.45
C GLY A 36 -47.99 -22.45 -14.96
N PRO A 37 -49.19 -22.95 -14.59
CA PRO A 37 -49.56 -23.15 -13.19
C PRO A 37 -48.63 -24.17 -12.52
N SER A 38 -47.95 -23.77 -11.44
CA SER A 38 -47.13 -24.66 -10.60
C SER A 38 -47.92 -25.86 -10.11
N ASN A 39 -47.25 -26.99 -9.94
CA ASN A 39 -47.87 -28.21 -9.42
C ASN A 39 -48.26 -28.01 -7.95
N ASP A 40 -49.38 -28.58 -7.50
CA ASP A 40 -49.87 -28.47 -6.11
C ASP A 40 -48.80 -28.93 -5.09
N GLY A 41 -47.99 -29.93 -5.46
CA GLY A 41 -46.85 -30.40 -4.65
C GLY A 41 -45.72 -29.37 -4.52
N GLU A 42 -45.37 -28.66 -5.60
CA GLU A 42 -44.34 -27.62 -5.60
C GLU A 42 -44.79 -26.40 -4.78
N ASN A 43 -46.07 -26.00 -4.92
CA ASN A 43 -46.67 -24.93 -4.13
C ASN A 43 -46.68 -25.24 -2.63
N ARG A 44 -46.97 -26.50 -2.27
CA ARG A 44 -46.90 -26.97 -0.89
C ARG A 44 -45.47 -26.99 -0.35
N GLU A 45 -44.49 -27.42 -1.14
CA GLU A 45 -43.07 -27.38 -0.75
C GLU A 45 -42.61 -25.94 -0.49
N MET A 46 -42.95 -25.00 -1.37
CA MET A 46 -42.66 -23.57 -1.20
C MET A 46 -43.32 -22.98 0.05
N ALA A 47 -44.60 -23.24 0.28
CA ALA A 47 -45.30 -22.73 1.46
C ALA A 47 -44.72 -23.27 2.77
N ASN A 48 -44.34 -24.56 2.79
CA ASN A 48 -43.67 -25.16 3.95
C ASN A 48 -42.26 -24.59 4.16
N LEU A 49 -41.53 -24.30 3.08
CA LEU A 49 -40.21 -23.67 3.17
C LEU A 49 -40.32 -22.26 3.76
N VAL A 50 -41.28 -21.45 3.30
CA VAL A 50 -41.52 -20.11 3.86
C VAL A 50 -41.89 -20.18 5.34
N LEU A 51 -42.78 -21.11 5.72
CA LEU A 51 -43.15 -21.31 7.11
C LEU A 51 -41.96 -21.72 7.98
N SER A 52 -41.14 -22.66 7.49
CA SER A 52 -39.91 -23.09 8.17
C SER A 52 -38.92 -21.92 8.32
N GLY A 53 -38.79 -21.08 7.29
CA GLY A 53 -37.97 -19.87 7.32
C GLY A 53 -38.43 -18.87 8.39
N LEU A 54 -39.73 -18.58 8.47
CA LEU A 54 -40.29 -17.72 9.51
C LEU A 54 -40.07 -18.28 10.92
N GLN A 55 -40.27 -19.59 11.11
CA GLN A 55 -40.03 -20.24 12.41
C GLN A 55 -38.56 -20.17 12.83
N LEU A 56 -37.65 -20.35 11.88
CA LEU A 56 -36.22 -20.30 12.10
C LEU A 56 -35.73 -18.87 12.40
N LEU A 57 -36.25 -17.85 11.69
CA LEU A 57 -36.01 -16.44 12.01
C LEU A 57 -36.51 -16.09 13.42
N CYS A 58 -37.73 -16.49 13.77
CA CYS A 58 -38.27 -16.31 15.12
C CYS A 58 -37.39 -16.95 16.19
N GLY A 59 -36.90 -18.18 15.95
CA GLY A 59 -36.02 -18.88 16.89
C GLY A 59 -34.77 -18.05 17.20
N TRP A 60 -34.07 -17.55 16.18
CA TRP A 60 -32.86 -16.75 16.37
C TRP A 60 -33.13 -15.40 17.03
N THR A 61 -34.19 -14.71 16.64
CA THR A 61 -34.58 -13.43 17.26
C THR A 61 -34.91 -13.64 18.74
N CYS A 62 -35.64 -14.71 19.09
CA CYS A 62 -35.92 -15.08 20.48
C CYS A 62 -34.62 -15.35 21.24
N ASP A 63 -33.69 -16.16 20.70
CA ASP A 63 -32.42 -16.46 21.37
C ASP A 63 -31.62 -15.19 21.68
N VAL A 64 -31.58 -14.22 20.76
CA VAL A 64 -30.91 -12.92 20.96
C VAL A 64 -31.63 -12.10 22.03
N VAL A 65 -32.95 -11.92 21.92
CA VAL A 65 -33.74 -11.08 22.83
C VAL A 65 -33.75 -11.67 24.25
N GLU A 66 -33.92 -12.99 24.40
CA GLU A 66 -33.88 -13.68 25.70
C GLU A 66 -32.51 -13.53 26.36
N THR A 67 -31.43 -13.67 25.57
CA THR A 67 -30.06 -13.47 26.07
C THR A 67 -29.87 -12.04 26.60
N VAL A 68 -30.29 -11.04 25.84
CA VAL A 68 -30.16 -9.62 26.24
C VAL A 68 -31.04 -9.32 27.45
N ALA A 69 -32.30 -9.78 27.46
CA ALA A 69 -33.20 -9.61 28.59
C ALA A 69 -32.65 -10.25 29.87
N TRP A 70 -32.09 -11.45 29.79
CA TRP A 70 -31.45 -12.11 30.92
C TRP A 70 -30.25 -11.32 31.45
N LYS A 71 -29.42 -10.76 30.57
CA LYS A 71 -28.27 -9.92 30.95
C LYS A 71 -28.70 -8.61 31.60
N LEU A 72 -29.75 -7.97 31.09
CA LEU A 72 -30.32 -6.77 31.70
C LEU A 72 -30.82 -7.02 33.13
N LEU A 73 -31.48 -8.14 33.38
CA LEU A 73 -31.95 -8.52 34.72
C LEU A 73 -30.83 -8.95 35.68
N ASN A 74 -29.66 -9.35 35.14
CA ASN A 74 -28.54 -9.89 35.91
C ASN A 74 -27.27 -9.06 35.66
N PRO A 75 -27.16 -7.84 36.21
CA PRO A 75 -25.97 -7.01 36.06
C PRO A 75 -24.73 -7.69 36.63
N THR A 76 -23.58 -7.41 36.00
CA THR A 76 -22.30 -7.94 36.48
C THR A 76 -21.83 -7.22 37.74
N ASN A 77 -20.78 -7.76 38.37
CA ASN A 77 -20.12 -7.17 39.54
C ASN A 77 -18.61 -7.36 39.42
N GLN A 78 -17.83 -6.58 40.17
CA GLN A 78 -16.36 -6.65 40.18
C GLN A 78 -15.80 -8.04 40.54
N ARG A 79 -16.57 -8.85 41.29
CA ARG A 79 -16.21 -10.25 41.60
C ARG A 79 -16.29 -11.17 40.38
N ARG A 80 -17.14 -10.86 39.40
CA ARG A 80 -17.38 -11.67 38.19
C ARG A 80 -16.57 -11.14 37.00
N ASN A 81 -16.31 -9.85 36.93
CA ASN A 81 -15.49 -9.22 35.91
C ASN A 81 -14.47 -8.26 36.55
N ALA A 82 -13.18 -8.53 36.36
CA ALA A 82 -12.10 -7.73 36.94
C ALA A 82 -11.95 -6.33 36.29
N ASP A 83 -12.43 -6.17 35.04
CA ASP A 83 -12.37 -4.90 34.30
C ASP A 83 -13.51 -3.94 34.65
N CYS A 84 -14.41 -4.35 35.54
CA CYS A 84 -15.57 -3.58 35.97
C CYS A 84 -15.21 -2.68 37.17
N PRO A 85 -15.41 -1.35 37.08
CA PRO A 85 -15.12 -0.43 38.18
C PRO A 85 -16.24 -0.36 39.23
N ASP A 86 -15.88 -0.14 40.50
CA ASP A 86 -16.81 -0.12 41.65
C ASP A 86 -17.88 0.99 41.58
N ASN A 87 -17.61 2.07 40.84
CA ASN A 87 -18.52 3.21 40.66
C ASN A 87 -19.39 3.13 39.38
N ALA A 88 -19.39 2.01 38.67
CA ALA A 88 -20.17 1.87 37.45
C ALA A 88 -21.69 1.94 37.73
N GLU A 89 -22.41 2.61 36.83
CA GLU A 89 -23.87 2.75 36.92
C GLU A 89 -24.57 1.41 36.63
N THR A 90 -25.80 1.24 37.12
CA THR A 90 -26.56 -0.03 36.99
C THR A 90 -26.76 -0.47 35.55
N TYR A 91 -27.01 0.46 34.63
CA TYR A 91 -27.14 0.14 33.20
C TYR A 91 -25.79 -0.22 32.57
N GLU A 92 -24.69 0.42 32.98
CA GLU A 92 -23.34 0.10 32.52
C GLU A 92 -22.89 -1.30 32.96
N LEU A 93 -23.27 -1.69 34.19
CA LEU A 93 -23.10 -3.05 34.72
C LEU A 93 -23.95 -4.09 34.00
N ALA A 94 -25.13 -3.69 33.51
CA ALA A 94 -26.05 -4.57 32.81
C ALA A 94 -25.63 -4.80 31.35
N THR A 95 -24.99 -3.80 30.72
CA THR A 95 -24.59 -3.82 29.31
C THR A 95 -23.07 -3.98 29.14
N LYS A 96 -22.32 -2.88 29.09
CA LYS A 96 -20.90 -2.79 28.71
C LYS A 96 -20.00 -3.86 29.30
N TYR A 97 -20.12 -4.11 30.61
CA TYR A 97 -19.26 -5.06 31.32
C TYR A 97 -19.83 -6.48 31.43
N ASN A 98 -21.04 -6.71 30.93
CA ASN A 98 -21.76 -7.98 31.10
C ASN A 98 -21.61 -8.94 29.91
N TYR A 99 -20.95 -8.49 28.83
CA TYR A 99 -20.70 -9.30 27.63
C TYR A 99 -19.20 -9.56 27.43
N THR A 100 -18.85 -10.84 27.33
CA THR A 100 -17.52 -11.28 26.89
C THR A 100 -17.35 -11.11 25.38
N GLY A 101 -16.10 -11.06 24.89
CA GLY A 101 -15.84 -10.95 23.45
C GLY A 101 -16.46 -12.09 22.63
N GLN A 102 -16.46 -13.31 23.16
CA GLN A 102 -17.10 -14.47 22.51
C GLN A 102 -18.63 -14.36 22.47
N GLU A 103 -19.26 -13.83 23.53
CA GLU A 103 -20.72 -13.59 23.54
C GLU A 103 -21.09 -12.49 22.53
N LYS A 104 -20.30 -11.42 22.44
CA LYS A 104 -20.52 -10.36 21.42
C LYS A 104 -20.43 -10.95 20.01
N ALA A 105 -19.40 -11.75 19.72
CA ALA A 105 -19.23 -12.42 18.43
C ALA A 105 -20.44 -13.31 18.07
N ALA A 106 -20.92 -14.14 19.01
CA ALA A 106 -22.07 -15.01 18.78
C ALA A 106 -23.37 -14.21 18.51
N ILE A 107 -23.58 -13.11 19.23
CA ILE A 107 -24.74 -12.22 18.99
C ILE A 107 -24.64 -11.58 17.60
N ILE A 108 -23.45 -11.11 17.20
CA ILE A 108 -23.20 -10.52 15.88
C ILE A 108 -23.52 -11.52 14.77
N GLU A 109 -23.08 -12.77 14.90
CA GLU A 109 -23.35 -13.84 13.94
C GLU A 109 -24.85 -14.14 13.83
N LEU A 110 -25.55 -14.31 14.96
CA LEU A 110 -27.00 -14.57 14.98
C LEU A 110 -27.80 -13.44 14.31
N ILE A 111 -27.50 -12.17 14.63
CA ILE A 111 -28.16 -11.00 14.02
C ILE A 111 -27.89 -10.97 12.52
N SER A 112 -26.66 -11.25 12.11
CA SER A 112 -26.27 -11.23 10.70
C SER A 112 -26.93 -12.34 9.90
N MET A 113 -27.04 -13.54 10.48
CA MET A 113 -27.79 -14.66 9.89
C MET A 113 -29.27 -14.31 9.73
N ALA A 114 -29.89 -13.74 10.76
CA ALA A 114 -31.30 -13.34 10.71
C ALA A 114 -31.57 -12.30 9.62
N LYS A 115 -30.80 -11.20 9.57
CA LYS A 115 -30.96 -10.14 8.56
C LYS A 115 -30.63 -10.62 7.14
N SER A 116 -29.65 -11.52 7.00
CA SER A 116 -29.31 -12.11 5.70
C SER A 116 -30.44 -12.98 5.15
N VAL A 117 -31.01 -13.86 5.98
CA VAL A 117 -32.14 -14.71 5.58
C VAL A 117 -33.40 -13.89 5.32
N GLN A 118 -33.66 -12.85 6.12
CA GLN A 118 -34.74 -11.89 5.87
C GLN A 118 -34.61 -11.28 4.47
N SER A 119 -33.43 -10.75 4.12
CA SER A 119 -33.19 -10.16 2.80
C SER A 119 -33.40 -11.17 1.67
N LEU A 120 -32.90 -12.40 1.82
CA LEU A 120 -33.11 -13.47 0.82
C LEU A 120 -34.59 -13.82 0.64
N MET A 121 -35.35 -13.93 1.72
CA MET A 121 -36.78 -14.23 1.66
C MET A 121 -37.58 -13.07 1.07
N SER A 122 -37.26 -11.82 1.42
CA SER A 122 -37.90 -10.63 0.88
C SER A 122 -37.68 -10.48 -0.63
N ASN A 123 -36.53 -10.91 -1.15
CA ASN A 123 -36.24 -10.85 -2.59
C ASN A 123 -37.09 -11.84 -3.41
N MET A 124 -37.66 -12.87 -2.77
CA MET A 124 -38.52 -13.88 -3.40
C MET A 124 -39.99 -13.73 -3.02
N ASP A 125 -40.38 -12.59 -2.42
CA ASP A 125 -41.73 -12.34 -1.91
C ASP A 125 -42.82 -12.49 -2.99
N THR A 126 -42.55 -12.07 -4.22
CA THR A 126 -43.51 -12.19 -5.35
C THR A 126 -43.81 -13.64 -5.68
N ASP A 127 -42.77 -14.48 -5.73
CA ASP A 127 -42.88 -15.90 -6.09
C ASP A 127 -43.55 -16.68 -4.96
N PHE A 128 -43.13 -16.41 -3.71
CA PHE A 128 -43.74 -16.98 -2.52
C PHE A 128 -45.21 -16.59 -2.38
N SER A 129 -45.54 -15.32 -2.61
CA SER A 129 -46.91 -14.83 -2.55
C SER A 129 -47.84 -15.60 -3.50
N VAL A 130 -47.42 -15.87 -4.74
CA VAL A 130 -48.26 -16.62 -5.68
C VAL A 130 -48.42 -18.08 -5.25
N ALA A 131 -47.31 -18.74 -4.88
CA ALA A 131 -47.32 -20.15 -4.46
C ALA A 131 -48.17 -20.38 -3.20
N ILE A 132 -48.04 -19.50 -2.19
CA ILE A 132 -48.80 -19.56 -0.94
C ILE A 132 -50.30 -19.41 -1.19
N ARG A 133 -50.71 -18.47 -2.05
CA ARG A 133 -52.13 -18.25 -2.37
C ARG A 133 -52.75 -19.48 -3.04
N GLN A 134 -52.04 -20.09 -3.98
CA GLN A 134 -52.49 -21.30 -4.65
C GLN A 134 -52.55 -22.50 -3.69
N TYR A 135 -51.53 -22.66 -2.84
CA TYR A 135 -51.49 -23.70 -1.81
C TYR A 135 -52.67 -23.60 -0.82
N ILE A 136 -52.90 -22.42 -0.25
CA ILE A 136 -53.98 -22.19 0.72
C ILE A 136 -55.34 -22.42 0.07
N TYR A 137 -55.54 -21.96 -1.16
CA TYR A 137 -56.79 -22.19 -1.89
C TYR A 137 -57.02 -23.69 -2.13
N ALA A 138 -55.99 -24.42 -2.61
CA ALA A 138 -56.09 -25.85 -2.88
C ALA A 138 -56.44 -26.65 -1.61
N GLU A 139 -55.73 -26.44 -0.51
CA GLU A 139 -55.98 -27.14 0.76
C GLU A 139 -57.36 -26.78 1.35
N LEU A 140 -57.81 -25.53 1.24
CA LEU A 140 -59.15 -25.13 1.68
C LEU A 140 -60.25 -25.81 0.85
N GLN A 141 -60.14 -25.76 -0.48
CA GLN A 141 -61.15 -26.34 -1.37
C GLN A 141 -61.15 -27.87 -1.29
N ASP A 142 -59.99 -28.52 -1.14
CA ASP A 142 -59.91 -29.98 -1.00
C ASP A 142 -60.50 -30.45 0.33
N PHE A 143 -60.29 -29.69 1.41
CA PHE A 143 -60.88 -29.97 2.72
C PHE A 143 -62.41 -29.80 2.74
N VAL A 144 -62.90 -28.72 2.13
CA VAL A 144 -64.35 -28.43 2.02
C VAL A 144 -65.04 -29.39 1.03
N GLY A 145 -64.41 -29.66 -0.10
CA GLY A 145 -64.95 -30.47 -1.20
C GLY A 145 -64.92 -31.98 -0.97
N GLY A 146 -64.01 -32.48 -0.13
CA GLY A 146 -63.90 -33.91 0.19
C GLY A 146 -64.30 -34.24 1.64
N PRO A 147 -63.38 -34.15 2.61
CA PRO A 147 -63.62 -34.57 3.99
C PRO A 147 -64.88 -34.00 4.66
N LEU A 148 -65.19 -32.72 4.44
CA LEU A 148 -66.38 -32.08 5.02
C LEU A 148 -67.68 -32.49 4.32
N ARG A 149 -67.68 -32.64 2.99
CA ARG A 149 -68.86 -33.14 2.25
C ARG A 149 -69.19 -34.60 2.59
N ASP A 150 -68.18 -35.44 2.74
CA ASP A 150 -68.35 -36.82 3.21
C ASP A 150 -68.96 -36.88 4.62
N LEU A 151 -68.50 -35.99 5.51
CA LEU A 151 -69.00 -35.89 6.87
C LEU A 151 -70.44 -35.33 6.89
N LEU A 152 -70.77 -34.37 6.02
CA LEU A 152 -72.13 -33.87 5.84
C LEU A 152 -73.07 -35.00 5.40
N GLY A 153 -72.69 -35.81 4.41
CA GLY A 153 -73.49 -36.96 3.94
C GLY A 153 -73.77 -37.98 5.05
N LYS A 154 -72.78 -38.23 5.92
CA LYS A 154 -72.97 -39.07 7.13
C LYS A 154 -73.86 -38.41 8.17
N ALA A 155 -73.66 -37.12 8.46
CA ALA A 155 -74.45 -36.39 9.44
C ALA A 155 -75.94 -36.32 9.04
N VAL A 156 -76.24 -36.14 7.74
CA VAL A 156 -77.59 -36.19 7.18
C VAL A 156 -78.18 -37.60 7.28
N LYS A 157 -77.43 -38.64 6.92
CA LYS A 157 -77.88 -40.05 7.03
C LYS A 157 -78.20 -40.46 8.48
N HIS A 158 -77.48 -39.90 9.44
CA HIS A 158 -77.65 -40.16 10.88
C HIS A 158 -78.51 -39.12 11.61
N LYS A 159 -79.19 -38.21 10.90
CA LYS A 159 -80.09 -37.17 11.45
C LYS A 159 -79.48 -36.30 12.56
N LYS A 160 -78.24 -35.83 12.37
CA LYS A 160 -77.55 -34.94 13.32
C LYS A 160 -77.71 -33.46 12.95
N ASP A 161 -78.91 -32.90 13.18
CA ASP A 161 -79.35 -31.61 12.63
C ASP A 161 -78.43 -30.40 12.94
N ILE A 162 -77.86 -30.34 14.14
CA ILE A 162 -76.94 -29.25 14.54
C ILE A 162 -75.58 -29.40 13.85
N MET A 163 -75.07 -30.63 13.73
CA MET A 163 -73.80 -30.92 13.04
C MET A 163 -73.94 -30.65 11.54
N THR A 164 -75.09 -31.00 10.94
CA THR A 164 -75.38 -30.67 9.55
C THR A 164 -75.47 -29.15 9.35
N GLY A 165 -76.08 -28.41 10.28
CA GLY A 165 -76.14 -26.94 10.20
C GLY A 165 -74.76 -26.27 10.20
N ILE A 166 -73.87 -26.69 11.11
CA ILE A 166 -72.51 -26.14 11.22
C ILE A 166 -71.67 -26.50 9.98
N ILE A 167 -71.70 -27.76 9.53
CA ILE A 167 -70.92 -28.21 8.37
C ILE A 167 -71.43 -27.57 7.08
N SER A 168 -72.76 -27.46 6.89
CA SER A 168 -73.34 -26.76 5.73
C SER A 168 -72.94 -25.29 5.73
N SER A 169 -72.94 -24.62 6.88
CA SER A 169 -72.51 -23.21 6.97
C SER A 169 -71.04 -23.03 6.57
N ILE A 170 -70.14 -23.93 6.99
CA ILE A 170 -68.72 -23.89 6.57
C ILE A 170 -68.59 -24.08 5.06
N ILE A 171 -69.32 -25.06 4.50
CA ILE A 171 -69.27 -25.37 3.06
C ILE A 171 -69.84 -24.19 2.25
N GLU A 172 -70.98 -23.64 2.62
CA GLU A 172 -71.58 -22.49 1.93
C GLU A 172 -70.69 -21.24 1.99
N THR A 173 -70.00 -21.03 3.11
CA THR A 173 -69.13 -19.86 3.30
C THR A 173 -67.82 -19.94 2.49
N CYS A 174 -67.27 -21.15 2.30
CA CYS A 174 -65.91 -21.34 1.77
C CYS A 174 -65.84 -22.07 0.43
N SER A 175 -66.88 -22.77 -0.01
CA SER A 175 -66.88 -23.57 -1.24
C SER A 175 -66.97 -22.68 -2.48
N ASP A 176 -65.94 -22.69 -3.33
CA ASP A 176 -65.98 -22.05 -4.65
C ASP A 176 -66.40 -23.07 -5.72
N SER A 177 -67.72 -23.26 -5.85
CA SER A 177 -68.33 -24.14 -6.86
C SER A 177 -68.73 -23.36 -8.11
N SER A 178 -67.81 -22.62 -8.72
CA SER A 178 -68.01 -21.95 -10.01
C SER A 178 -67.12 -22.58 -11.09
N ALA A 179 -67.60 -23.69 -11.69
CA ALA A 179 -67.23 -24.20 -13.03
C ALA A 179 -67.95 -25.53 -13.39
N ASN A 180 -69.28 -25.59 -13.36
CA ASN A 180 -69.99 -26.28 -14.44
C ASN A 180 -70.39 -25.19 -15.43
N GLY A 181 -70.02 -25.37 -16.69
CA GLY A 181 -69.93 -24.33 -17.73
C GLY A 181 -71.16 -23.44 -17.84
N GLY A 182 -70.92 -22.23 -18.37
CA GLY A 182 -71.99 -21.30 -18.71
C GLY A 182 -73.05 -21.97 -19.57
N MET A 183 -74.25 -22.07 -19.00
CA MET A 183 -75.49 -21.58 -19.58
C MET A 183 -76.49 -21.50 -18.42
N ASP A 184 -76.99 -20.29 -18.19
CA ASP A 184 -78.18 -19.90 -17.41
C ASP A 184 -78.82 -20.96 -16.50
N HIS A 185 -78.81 -20.71 -15.18
CA HIS A 185 -80.03 -20.62 -14.36
C HIS A 185 -79.70 -20.38 -12.89
N HIS A 186 -80.11 -19.22 -12.41
CA HIS A 186 -80.16 -18.81 -11.01
C HIS A 186 -81.27 -19.60 -10.27
N PRO A 187 -81.03 -20.27 -9.12
CA PRO A 187 -82.12 -20.90 -8.37
C PRO A 187 -82.43 -20.08 -7.12
N LEU A 188 -83.09 -18.93 -7.28
CA LEU A 188 -83.73 -18.21 -6.17
C LEU A 188 -85.11 -17.64 -6.52
N ASN A 189 -85.77 -18.12 -7.59
CA ASN A 189 -87.14 -17.69 -7.88
C ASN A 189 -87.97 -18.84 -8.47
N LYS A 190 -88.62 -19.62 -7.61
CA LYS A 190 -89.87 -20.35 -7.88
C LYS A 190 -90.44 -20.93 -6.59
N LEU A 191 -90.92 -20.03 -5.72
CA LEU A 191 -91.96 -20.35 -4.75
C LEU A 191 -93.23 -19.63 -5.21
N ASN A 192 -94.00 -20.29 -6.09
CA ASN A 192 -95.45 -20.14 -6.27
C ASN A 192 -95.89 -20.78 -7.59
N SER A 193 -96.32 -22.05 -7.54
CA SER A 193 -97.65 -22.50 -7.96
C SER A 193 -97.69 -24.03 -8.07
N ARG A 194 -98.80 -24.58 -7.60
CA ARG A 194 -99.13 -26.01 -7.49
C ARG A 194 -99.28 -26.65 -8.87
N SER A 195 -98.76 -27.87 -9.04
CA SER A 195 -99.53 -29.10 -9.36
C SER A 195 -98.62 -30.20 -9.94
N SER A 196 -98.88 -31.45 -9.51
CA SER A 196 -98.67 -32.72 -10.25
C SER A 196 -97.25 -32.99 -10.81
N ASP A 197 -96.48 -33.96 -10.34
CA ASP A 197 -96.84 -35.36 -10.50
C ASP A 197 -96.17 -36.32 -9.51
N LEU A 198 -96.98 -37.31 -9.16
CA LEU A 198 -96.68 -38.52 -8.42
C LEU A 198 -95.88 -39.51 -9.30
N SER A 199 -95.11 -40.40 -8.65
CA SER A 199 -94.30 -41.52 -9.19
C SER A 199 -92.83 -41.17 -9.48
N SER A 200 -91.80 -41.81 -8.93
CA SER A 200 -91.69 -43.19 -8.46
C SER A 200 -90.59 -43.34 -7.40
N MET A 201 -91.00 -43.64 -6.16
CA MET A 201 -90.15 -44.26 -5.15
C MET A 201 -90.45 -45.77 -5.16
N LYS A 202 -89.57 -46.56 -5.78
CA LYS A 202 -89.38 -48.03 -5.68
C LYS A 202 -87.97 -48.28 -6.28
N SER A 203 -87.04 -49.06 -5.77
CA SER A 203 -87.00 -50.08 -4.72
C SER A 203 -85.53 -50.39 -4.41
N MET A 204 -85.27 -50.89 -3.20
CA MET A 204 -84.05 -51.64 -2.86
C MET A 204 -83.79 -52.82 -3.81
N GLY A 205 -82.52 -53.21 -3.94
CA GLY A 205 -82.15 -54.63 -3.88
C GLY A 205 -81.18 -55.16 -4.93
N GLY A 206 -80.02 -55.65 -4.48
CA GLY A 206 -79.56 -57.00 -4.86
C GLY A 206 -78.30 -57.17 -5.74
N LYS A 207 -77.27 -57.73 -5.09
CA LYS A 207 -76.27 -58.73 -5.56
C LYS A 207 -75.08 -58.34 -6.46
N LYS A 208 -73.91 -58.86 -6.00
CA LYS A 208 -72.60 -58.96 -6.68
C LYS A 208 -72.64 -59.91 -7.90
N SER A 209 -72.00 -59.51 -9.00
CA SER A 209 -71.36 -60.35 -10.05
C SER A 209 -70.68 -59.42 -11.07
N LYS A 210 -69.35 -59.25 -11.11
CA LYS A 210 -68.29 -59.99 -11.85
C LYS A 210 -68.37 -59.92 -13.40
N LYS A 211 -67.25 -59.45 -14.01
CA LYS A 211 -66.88 -59.25 -15.44
C LYS A 211 -67.51 -58.00 -16.10
N GLY A 212 -66.80 -57.10 -16.79
CA GLY A 212 -65.39 -56.92 -17.15
C GLY A 212 -65.32 -55.84 -18.25
N ILE A 213 -64.32 -54.95 -18.22
CA ILE A 213 -63.86 -54.03 -19.30
C ILE A 213 -64.89 -52.89 -19.59
N ASP A 214 -64.66 -51.58 -19.46
CA ASP A 214 -63.49 -50.70 -19.60
C ASP A 214 -63.37 -49.68 -18.44
N THR A 215 -62.14 -49.44 -17.98
CA THR A 215 -61.82 -48.43 -16.97
C THR A 215 -61.73 -47.04 -17.59
N GLY A 216 -62.88 -46.41 -17.85
CA GLY A 216 -63.01 -44.96 -17.94
C GLY A 216 -63.32 -44.40 -16.55
N SER A 217 -62.34 -43.81 -15.89
CA SER A 217 -62.53 -43.22 -14.55
C SER A 217 -63.58 -42.12 -14.57
N MET A 218 -64.47 -42.22 -13.57
CA MET A 218 -65.35 -41.23 -12.97
C MET A 218 -64.90 -39.76 -13.14
N PRO A 219 -65.84 -38.80 -13.28
CA PRO A 219 -65.50 -37.38 -13.31
C PRO A 219 -64.96 -36.96 -11.95
N ASP A 220 -63.65 -36.71 -11.90
CA ASP A 220 -62.92 -36.25 -10.73
C ASP A 220 -63.41 -34.83 -10.40
N LEU A 221 -63.98 -34.63 -9.20
CA LEU A 221 -64.47 -33.34 -8.70
C LEU A 221 -63.30 -32.41 -8.31
N ARG A 222 -62.25 -32.34 -9.13
CA ARG A 222 -61.11 -31.44 -8.88
C ARG A 222 -61.57 -30.01 -9.15
N SER A 223 -61.81 -29.27 -8.08
CA SER A 223 -62.04 -27.83 -8.11
C SER A 223 -60.92 -27.16 -8.93
N ARG A 224 -61.30 -26.29 -9.87
CA ARG A 224 -60.32 -25.54 -10.67
C ARG A 224 -59.47 -24.71 -9.71
N ARG A 225 -58.15 -24.95 -9.69
CA ARG A 225 -57.21 -24.23 -8.82
C ARG A 225 -57.18 -22.75 -9.20
N ARG A 226 -57.38 -21.87 -8.21
CA ARG A 226 -57.31 -20.42 -8.36
C ARG A 226 -56.21 -19.88 -7.46
N SER A 227 -55.60 -18.77 -7.86
CA SER A 227 -54.71 -17.98 -7.00
C SER A 227 -55.53 -16.93 -6.24
N VAL A 228 -56.51 -17.39 -5.46
CA VAL A 228 -57.44 -16.53 -4.72
C VAL A 228 -57.40 -16.91 -3.24
N VAL A 229 -57.33 -15.90 -2.38
CA VAL A 229 -57.17 -16.07 -0.93
C VAL A 229 -58.54 -16.10 -0.26
N PRO A 230 -58.77 -16.95 0.75
CA PRO A 230 -59.97 -16.82 1.58
C PRO A 230 -59.95 -15.49 2.33
N SER A 231 -61.09 -14.79 2.42
CA SER A 231 -61.14 -13.57 3.23
C SER A 231 -60.81 -13.88 4.70
N SER A 232 -60.31 -12.88 5.43
CA SER A 232 -60.04 -13.03 6.86
C SER A 232 -61.27 -13.50 7.64
N THR A 233 -62.47 -13.04 7.24
CA THR A 233 -63.76 -13.47 7.80
C THR A 233 -64.11 -14.91 7.46
N GLN A 234 -63.92 -15.34 6.20
CA GLN A 234 -64.15 -16.73 5.78
C GLN A 234 -63.26 -17.69 6.57
N LEU A 235 -61.96 -17.37 6.67
CA LEU A 235 -61.02 -18.19 7.41
C LEU A 235 -61.34 -18.23 8.91
N TYR A 236 -61.67 -17.08 9.51
CA TYR A 236 -62.06 -16.99 10.92
C TYR A 236 -63.32 -17.79 11.22
N LEU A 237 -64.38 -17.63 10.42
CA LEU A 237 -65.64 -18.34 10.57
C LEU A 237 -65.45 -19.86 10.40
N ALA A 238 -64.73 -20.28 9.36
CA ALA A 238 -64.44 -21.69 9.11
C ALA A 238 -63.67 -22.32 10.28
N ARG A 239 -62.60 -21.67 10.76
CA ARG A 239 -61.80 -22.16 11.88
C ARG A 239 -62.60 -22.23 13.18
N THR A 240 -63.35 -21.19 13.51
CA THR A 240 -64.15 -21.12 14.76
C THR A 240 -65.24 -22.20 14.77
N MET A 241 -65.95 -22.37 13.65
CA MET A 241 -66.97 -23.41 13.51
C MET A 241 -66.36 -24.82 13.54
N LEU A 242 -65.21 -25.04 12.89
CA LEU A 242 -64.49 -26.32 12.96
C LEU A 242 -63.97 -26.61 14.37
N GLU A 243 -63.48 -25.60 15.09
CA GLU A 243 -63.01 -25.74 16.46
C GLU A 243 -64.15 -26.14 17.41
N SER A 244 -65.35 -25.59 17.22
CA SER A 244 -66.55 -25.97 18.00
C SER A 244 -66.94 -27.45 17.83
N LEU A 245 -66.60 -28.08 16.70
CA LEU A 245 -66.84 -29.49 16.42
C LEU A 245 -65.77 -30.41 17.03
N VAL A 246 -64.57 -29.87 17.33
CA VAL A 246 -63.39 -30.62 17.78
C VAL A 246 -63.12 -30.45 19.28
N HIS A 247 -63.30 -29.24 19.84
CA HIS A 247 -62.95 -28.91 21.22
C HIS A 247 -64.02 -29.36 22.23
N GLU A 248 -63.55 -29.84 23.39
CA GLU A 248 -64.40 -30.51 24.39
C GLU A 248 -64.79 -29.60 25.57
N LYS A 249 -64.30 -28.36 25.66
CA LYS A 249 -64.52 -27.48 26.82
C LYS A 249 -65.22 -26.18 26.41
N SER A 250 -66.52 -26.12 26.64
CA SER A 250 -67.19 -24.87 27.03
C SER A 250 -67.59 -25.01 28.49
N SER A 251 -67.01 -24.18 29.35
CA SER A 251 -67.13 -24.21 30.80
C SER A 251 -68.30 -23.37 31.32
N SER A 252 -69.51 -23.54 30.76
CA SER A 252 -70.70 -22.92 31.36
C SER A 252 -72.04 -23.63 31.12
N THR A 253 -72.13 -24.67 30.28
CA THR A 253 -73.40 -25.39 30.10
C THR A 253 -73.14 -26.85 29.75
N GLY A 254 -73.42 -27.76 30.71
CA GLY A 254 -73.06 -29.19 30.68
C GLY A 254 -73.73 -30.08 29.63
N ARG A 255 -73.79 -29.66 28.35
CA ARG A 255 -74.07 -30.54 27.20
C ARG A 255 -72.87 -30.55 26.25
N ARG A 256 -72.24 -31.70 26.06
CA ARG A 256 -71.30 -31.97 24.95
C ARG A 256 -71.96 -32.95 23.98
N VAL A 257 -72.11 -32.61 22.70
CA VAL A 257 -72.85 -33.47 21.72
C VAL A 257 -72.14 -33.65 20.36
N PHE A 258 -70.83 -33.36 20.18
CA PHE A 258 -70.22 -33.56 18.84
C PHE A 258 -68.95 -34.43 18.80
N ARG A 259 -68.17 -34.53 19.88
CA ARG A 259 -66.94 -35.33 19.85
C ARG A 259 -67.19 -36.84 19.68
N LYS A 260 -68.16 -37.43 20.39
CA LYS A 260 -68.49 -38.86 20.24
C LYS A 260 -69.14 -39.21 18.88
N ASP A 261 -69.55 -38.18 18.15
CA ASP A 261 -70.42 -38.27 16.98
C ASP A 261 -69.69 -38.14 15.64
N VAL A 262 -68.39 -37.81 15.67
CA VAL A 262 -67.49 -37.70 14.52
C VAL A 262 -66.45 -38.82 14.59
N ASP A 263 -66.34 -39.63 13.54
CA ASP A 263 -65.33 -40.70 13.47
C ASP A 263 -63.91 -40.13 13.63
N GLU A 264 -63.04 -40.88 14.31
CA GLU A 264 -61.66 -40.49 14.63
C GLU A 264 -60.86 -40.06 13.38
N LYS A 265 -61.05 -40.77 12.26
CA LYS A 265 -60.44 -40.45 10.96
C LYS A 265 -60.75 -39.03 10.45
N TYR A 266 -61.98 -38.52 10.63
CA TYR A 266 -62.34 -37.16 10.18
C TYR A 266 -61.91 -36.12 11.21
N ARG A 267 -61.92 -36.49 12.49
CA ARG A 267 -61.41 -35.64 13.56
C ARG A 267 -59.93 -35.33 13.37
N ASP A 268 -59.10 -36.33 13.06
CA ASP A 268 -57.68 -36.11 12.81
C ASP A 268 -57.44 -35.16 11.63
N LYS A 269 -58.25 -35.29 10.58
CA LYS A 269 -58.23 -34.36 9.43
C LYS A 269 -58.64 -32.93 9.81
N MET A 270 -59.65 -32.77 10.67
CA MET A 270 -60.08 -31.46 11.17
C MET A 270 -59.04 -30.83 12.08
N VAL A 271 -58.42 -31.59 12.98
CA VAL A 271 -57.32 -31.13 13.84
C VAL A 271 -56.11 -30.74 13.00
N HIS A 272 -55.79 -31.54 11.98
CA HIS A 272 -54.69 -31.24 11.05
C HIS A 272 -54.95 -29.93 10.30
N PHE A 273 -56.16 -29.76 9.74
CA PHE A 273 -56.56 -28.53 9.08
C PHE A 273 -56.50 -27.32 10.02
N LEU A 274 -56.97 -27.45 11.27
CA LEU A 274 -56.89 -26.38 12.27
C LEU A 274 -55.45 -26.02 12.66
N ARG A 275 -54.53 -26.98 12.70
CA ARG A 275 -53.10 -26.71 12.94
C ARG A 275 -52.45 -26.01 11.75
N GLN A 276 -52.73 -26.46 10.53
CA GLN A 276 -52.17 -25.86 9.31
C GLN A 276 -52.70 -24.44 9.09
N SER A 277 -54.02 -24.25 9.18
CA SER A 277 -54.66 -22.96 8.93
C SER A 277 -54.40 -21.89 10.00
N TYR A 278 -53.71 -22.24 11.09
CA TYR A 278 -53.26 -21.28 12.09
C TYR A 278 -52.18 -20.35 11.53
N PHE A 279 -51.29 -20.87 10.68
CA PHE A 279 -50.18 -20.11 10.11
C PHE A 279 -50.55 -19.37 8.82
N TRP A 280 -51.73 -19.62 8.24
CA TRP A 280 -52.13 -19.01 6.97
C TRP A 280 -52.19 -17.47 7.00
N PRO A 281 -52.70 -16.80 8.06
CA PRO A 281 -52.65 -15.34 8.12
C PRO A 281 -51.22 -14.78 8.04
N ALA A 282 -50.27 -15.43 8.72
CA ALA A 282 -48.86 -15.03 8.68
C ALA A 282 -48.23 -15.26 7.29
N LEU A 283 -48.53 -16.39 6.65
CA LEU A 283 -48.07 -16.68 5.29
C LEU A 283 -48.68 -15.75 4.24
N LEU A 284 -49.94 -15.35 4.40
CA LEU A 284 -50.62 -14.41 3.49
C LEU A 284 -50.09 -12.98 3.62
N ASN A 285 -49.72 -12.58 4.83
CA ASN A 285 -49.06 -11.30 5.14
C ASN A 285 -47.56 -11.51 5.30
N LEU A 286 -46.92 -12.16 4.32
CA LEU A 286 -45.51 -12.57 4.42
C LEU A 286 -44.58 -11.41 4.75
N LYS A 287 -44.68 -10.29 4.03
CA LYS A 287 -43.85 -9.11 4.25
C LYS A 287 -43.92 -8.59 5.69
N GLN A 288 -45.14 -8.37 6.20
CA GLN A 288 -45.34 -7.90 7.58
C GLN A 288 -44.83 -8.93 8.59
N SER A 289 -45.13 -10.21 8.38
CA SER A 289 -44.69 -11.28 9.28
C SER A 289 -43.17 -11.40 9.30
N LEU A 290 -42.50 -11.23 8.16
CA LEU A 290 -41.05 -11.26 8.04
C LEU A 290 -40.40 -10.11 8.83
N ASP A 291 -40.93 -8.90 8.69
CA ASP A 291 -40.46 -7.72 9.42
C ASP A 291 -40.67 -7.87 10.94
N GLU A 292 -41.80 -8.44 11.35
CA GLU A 292 -42.08 -8.75 12.77
C GLU A 292 -41.16 -9.84 13.34
N CYS A 293 -40.82 -10.87 12.54
CA CYS A 293 -39.95 -11.98 12.98
C CYS A 293 -38.50 -11.55 13.26
N VAL A 294 -38.02 -10.49 12.61
CA VAL A 294 -36.63 -10.00 12.72
C VAL A 294 -36.56 -8.65 13.43
N ASN A 295 -37.61 -8.27 14.15
CA ASN A 295 -37.66 -7.00 14.86
C ASN A 295 -36.73 -7.00 16.08
N LEU A 296 -35.53 -6.45 15.91
CA LEU A 296 -34.50 -6.28 16.95
C LEU A 296 -34.43 -4.85 17.50
N SER A 297 -35.48 -4.04 17.29
CA SER A 297 -35.54 -2.63 17.71
C SER A 297 -35.33 -2.41 19.22
N GLN A 298 -35.74 -3.39 20.04
CA GLN A 298 -35.67 -3.32 21.51
C GLN A 298 -34.23 -3.31 22.06
N LEU A 299 -33.23 -3.63 21.24
CA LEU A 299 -31.83 -3.60 21.67
C LEU A 299 -31.33 -2.16 21.95
N TRP A 300 -31.94 -1.14 21.34
CA TRP A 300 -31.54 0.25 21.52
C TRP A 300 -32.30 0.96 22.65
N PHE A 301 -33.61 0.70 22.80
CA PHE A 301 -34.45 1.41 23.76
C PHE A 301 -34.08 1.12 25.22
N ARG A 302 -34.04 2.17 26.03
CA ARG A 302 -33.55 2.10 27.42
C ARG A 302 -34.26 3.04 28.40
N GLU A 303 -35.49 3.45 28.07
CA GLU A 303 -36.33 4.35 28.88
C GLU A 303 -36.50 3.89 30.34
N PHE A 304 -36.64 2.58 30.56
CA PHE A 304 -36.74 2.02 31.92
C PHE A 304 -35.52 2.36 32.78
N TYR A 305 -34.31 2.26 32.22
CA TYR A 305 -33.08 2.57 32.94
C TYR A 305 -32.84 4.07 33.10
N LEU A 306 -33.33 4.89 32.15
CA LEU A 306 -33.31 6.35 32.28
C LEU A 306 -34.21 6.82 33.41
N GLU A 307 -35.40 6.24 33.54
CA GLU A 307 -36.31 6.51 34.66
C GLU A 307 -35.68 6.10 36.01
N MET A 308 -35.03 4.94 36.06
CA MET A 308 -34.29 4.48 37.25
C MET A 308 -33.12 5.40 37.63
N ALA A 309 -32.56 6.14 36.68
CA ALA A 309 -31.51 7.12 36.93
C ALA A 309 -32.05 8.41 37.58
N MET A 310 -33.37 8.54 37.80
CA MET A 310 -34.02 9.66 38.51
C MET A 310 -33.54 11.05 38.05
N GLY A 311 -33.40 11.25 36.73
CA GLY A 311 -33.01 12.53 36.13
C GLY A 311 -31.52 12.89 36.24
N THR A 312 -30.68 12.02 36.81
CA THR A 312 -29.21 12.21 36.81
C THR A 312 -28.60 12.08 35.41
N ARG A 313 -29.23 11.28 34.54
CA ARG A 313 -28.86 11.08 33.14
C ARG A 313 -30.06 11.40 32.25
N ILE A 314 -29.85 12.30 31.29
CA ILE A 314 -30.83 12.57 30.22
C ILE A 314 -30.74 11.48 29.14
N GLN A 315 -29.52 10.99 28.86
CA GLN A 315 -29.27 9.86 27.97
C GLN A 315 -27.94 9.17 28.34
N PHE A 316 -27.80 7.89 28.02
CA PHE A 316 -26.56 7.13 28.20
C PHE A 316 -25.58 7.34 27.04
N PRO A 317 -24.25 7.26 27.28
CA PRO A 317 -23.25 7.34 26.23
C PRO A 317 -23.29 6.12 25.29
N ILE A 318 -22.72 6.28 24.10
CA ILE A 318 -22.72 5.25 23.04
C ILE A 318 -22.04 3.95 23.46
N ASP A 319 -21.06 4.00 24.37
CA ASP A 319 -20.34 2.82 24.88
C ASP A 319 -21.25 1.87 25.69
N MET A 320 -22.45 2.32 26.06
CA MET A 320 -23.48 1.51 26.74
C MET A 320 -24.61 1.08 25.79
N SER A 321 -24.57 1.53 24.53
CA SER A 321 -25.58 1.21 23.51
C SER A 321 -25.26 -0.13 22.86
N MET A 322 -26.22 -1.07 22.86
CA MET A 322 -26.01 -2.41 22.30
C MET A 322 -25.56 -2.38 20.82
N PRO A 323 -26.22 -1.66 19.90
CA PRO A 323 -25.76 -1.60 18.51
C PRO A 323 -24.31 -1.13 18.38
N TRP A 324 -23.92 -0.06 19.08
CA TRP A 324 -22.55 0.45 19.01
C TRP A 324 -21.53 -0.50 19.65
N MET A 325 -21.83 -1.11 20.79
CA MET A 325 -20.93 -2.07 21.44
C MET A 325 -20.59 -3.26 20.56
N LEU A 326 -21.54 -3.72 19.74
CA LEU A 326 -21.31 -4.81 18.79
C LEU A 326 -20.44 -4.34 17.62
N ILE A 327 -20.73 -3.16 17.05
CA ILE A 327 -19.92 -2.56 15.97
C ILE A 327 -18.48 -2.29 16.43
N ASP A 328 -18.32 -1.70 17.60
CA ASP A 328 -17.01 -1.35 18.17
C ASP A 328 -16.17 -2.60 18.46
N HIS A 329 -16.82 -3.69 18.89
CA HIS A 329 -16.15 -4.97 19.07
C HIS A 329 -15.61 -5.54 17.75
N ILE A 330 -16.36 -5.44 16.65
CA ILE A 330 -15.90 -5.88 15.31
C ILE A 330 -14.68 -5.07 14.87
N LEU A 331 -14.75 -3.74 15.02
CA LEU A 331 -13.69 -2.83 14.60
C LEU A 331 -12.42 -2.93 15.47
N SER A 332 -12.56 -3.29 16.74
CA SER A 332 -11.44 -3.44 17.68
C SER A 332 -10.80 -4.82 17.65
N SER A 333 -11.58 -5.88 17.44
CA SER A 333 -11.07 -7.25 17.32
C SER A 333 -10.38 -7.50 15.98
N LEU A 334 -10.84 -6.80 14.92
CA LEU A 334 -10.39 -6.97 13.53
C LEU A 334 -10.45 -8.44 13.06
N ASP A 335 -11.38 -9.22 13.62
CA ASP A 335 -11.56 -10.61 13.23
C ASP A 335 -12.09 -10.70 11.78
N PRO A 336 -11.39 -11.36 10.84
CA PRO A 336 -11.80 -11.43 9.45
C PRO A 336 -13.19 -12.05 9.22
N SER A 337 -13.69 -12.89 10.13
CA SER A 337 -15.02 -13.50 10.06
C SER A 337 -16.14 -12.49 10.35
N LEU A 338 -15.96 -11.66 11.38
CA LEU A 338 -16.98 -10.73 11.88
C LEU A 338 -17.04 -9.42 11.09
N LEU A 339 -15.99 -9.10 10.35
CA LEU A 339 -15.89 -7.83 9.62
C LEU A 339 -17.00 -7.65 8.58
N GLU A 340 -17.41 -8.72 7.91
CA GLU A 340 -18.51 -8.71 6.92
C GLU A 340 -19.87 -8.44 7.59
N CYS A 341 -19.99 -8.74 8.89
CA CYS A 341 -21.21 -8.57 9.67
C CYS A 341 -21.45 -7.14 10.14
N ALA A 342 -20.49 -6.22 10.00
CA ALA A 342 -20.56 -4.88 10.58
C ALA A 342 -21.78 -4.07 10.11
N LEU A 343 -22.16 -4.19 8.83
CA LEU A 343 -23.30 -3.46 8.27
C LEU A 343 -24.65 -3.98 8.79
N HIS A 344 -24.75 -5.27 9.11
CA HIS A 344 -25.96 -5.82 9.73
C HIS A 344 -26.18 -5.26 11.14
N GLN A 345 -25.10 -4.91 11.85
CA GLN A 345 -25.21 -4.29 13.18
C GLN A 345 -25.63 -2.82 13.08
N LEU A 346 -25.17 -2.09 12.05
CA LEU A 346 -25.65 -0.72 11.78
C LEU A 346 -27.14 -0.71 11.42
N ASP A 347 -27.64 -1.77 10.78
CA ASP A 347 -29.05 -1.90 10.43
C ASP A 347 -29.98 -2.02 11.66
N LEU A 348 -29.45 -2.30 12.86
CA LEU A 348 -30.25 -2.27 14.09
C LEU A 348 -30.83 -0.88 14.40
N TYR A 349 -30.14 0.18 13.97
CA TYR A 349 -30.66 1.54 14.10
C TYR A 349 -31.85 1.80 13.17
N ASN A 350 -31.91 1.12 12.01
CA ASN A 350 -33.07 1.19 11.12
C ASN A 350 -34.29 0.57 11.80
N ASP A 351 -34.11 -0.56 12.48
CA ASP A 351 -35.18 -1.22 13.25
C ASP A 351 -35.69 -0.30 14.37
N ALA A 352 -34.79 0.29 15.16
CA ALA A 352 -35.13 1.21 16.24
C ALA A 352 -35.86 2.47 15.73
N ALA A 353 -35.37 3.09 14.66
CA ALA A 353 -35.99 4.27 14.07
C ALA A 353 -37.38 3.96 13.48
N ALA A 354 -37.52 2.86 12.74
CA ALA A 354 -38.79 2.43 12.20
C ALA A 354 -39.81 2.16 13.32
N PHE A 355 -39.39 1.55 14.42
CA PHE A 355 -40.24 1.29 15.58
C PHE A 355 -40.65 2.57 16.31
N ALA A 356 -39.71 3.51 16.48
CA ALA A 356 -39.99 4.82 17.08
C ALA A 356 -41.05 5.61 16.31
N LEU A 357 -41.00 5.58 14.96
CA LEU A 357 -41.93 6.29 14.10
C LEU A 357 -43.28 5.60 13.95
N SER A 358 -43.31 4.28 13.76
CA SER A 358 -44.53 3.53 13.44
C SER A 358 -45.33 3.08 14.69
N HIS A 359 -44.64 2.54 15.70
CA HIS A 359 -45.23 1.98 16.91
C HIS A 359 -45.32 3.01 18.03
N PHE A 360 -44.19 3.59 18.47
CA PHE A 360 -44.21 4.58 19.55
C PHE A 360 -44.82 5.91 19.13
N ARG A 361 -44.63 6.30 17.85
CA ARG A 361 -45.08 7.57 17.26
C ARG A 361 -44.56 8.77 18.06
N LYS A 362 -43.27 8.73 18.43
CA LYS A 362 -42.59 9.78 19.20
C LYS A 362 -41.42 10.34 18.41
N GLN A 363 -41.40 11.67 18.25
CA GLN A 363 -40.34 12.38 17.52
C GLN A 363 -39.01 12.34 18.27
N PHE A 364 -39.02 12.65 19.58
CA PHE A 364 -37.79 12.72 20.36
C PHE A 364 -36.98 11.42 20.34
N LEU A 365 -37.64 10.25 20.36
CA LEU A 365 -36.95 8.95 20.24
C LEU A 365 -36.25 8.79 18.89
N TYR A 366 -36.88 9.24 17.80
CA TYR A 366 -36.23 9.24 16.49
C TYR A 366 -35.06 10.22 16.43
N ASP A 367 -35.23 11.42 17.00
CA ASP A 367 -34.17 12.44 17.05
C ASP A 367 -32.94 11.93 17.80
N GLU A 368 -33.13 11.19 18.89
CA GLU A 368 -32.06 10.55 19.65
C GLU A 368 -31.38 9.41 18.88
N VAL A 369 -32.14 8.53 18.22
CA VAL A 369 -31.57 7.49 17.35
C VAL A 369 -30.75 8.12 16.23
N GLU A 370 -31.27 9.17 15.59
CA GLU A 370 -30.58 9.88 14.51
C GLU A 370 -29.28 10.55 15.00
N ALA A 371 -29.32 11.21 16.16
CA ALA A 371 -28.13 11.81 16.76
C ALA A 371 -27.06 10.75 17.09
N GLU A 372 -27.46 9.60 17.65
CA GLU A 372 -26.55 8.50 17.95
C GLU A 372 -25.94 7.90 16.69
N VAL A 373 -26.75 7.66 15.65
CA VAL A 373 -26.29 7.16 14.35
C VAL A 373 -25.27 8.10 13.71
N ASN A 374 -25.49 9.41 13.73
CA ASN A 374 -24.54 10.37 13.15
C ASN A 374 -23.15 10.26 13.80
N LEU A 375 -23.11 10.21 15.14
CA LEU A 375 -21.85 10.07 15.88
C LEU A 375 -21.19 8.70 15.64
N CYS A 376 -21.96 7.62 15.76
CA CYS A 376 -21.48 6.25 15.59
C CYS A 376 -21.00 6.00 14.15
N PHE A 377 -21.69 6.54 13.14
CA PHE A 377 -21.31 6.38 11.74
C PHE A 377 -20.01 7.12 11.41
N ASP A 378 -19.82 8.34 11.94
CA ASP A 378 -18.56 9.06 11.78
C ASP A 378 -17.37 8.30 12.40
N GLN A 379 -17.57 7.74 13.60
CA GLN A 379 -16.58 6.90 14.26
C GLN A 379 -16.33 5.58 13.51
N PHE A 380 -17.39 4.96 12.98
CA PHE A 380 -17.31 3.76 12.16
C PHE A 380 -16.44 4.00 10.93
N VAL A 381 -16.71 5.05 10.17
CA VAL A 381 -15.95 5.39 8.96
C VAL A 381 -14.49 5.73 9.31
N TYR A 382 -14.25 6.43 10.44
CA TYR A 382 -12.90 6.73 10.91
C TYR A 382 -12.10 5.46 11.23
N LYS A 383 -12.61 4.60 12.13
CA LYS A 383 -11.94 3.36 12.57
C LYS A 383 -11.78 2.37 11.42
N LEU A 384 -12.79 2.23 10.55
CA LEU A 384 -12.72 1.38 9.37
C LEU A 384 -11.61 1.86 8.41
N SER A 385 -11.54 3.16 8.12
CA SER A 385 -10.52 3.71 7.22
C SER A 385 -9.10 3.52 7.77
N GLU A 386 -8.93 3.68 9.09
CA GLU A 386 -7.67 3.46 9.80
C GLU A 386 -7.23 1.99 9.75
N ALA A 387 -8.16 1.06 10.01
CA ALA A 387 -7.92 -0.37 9.95
C ALA A 387 -7.56 -0.83 8.53
N VAL A 388 -8.29 -0.36 7.53
CA VAL A 388 -8.03 -0.64 6.10
C VAL A 388 -6.64 -0.15 5.71
N LEU A 389 -6.31 1.11 5.99
CA LEU A 389 -4.99 1.67 5.66
C LEU A 389 -3.87 0.87 6.34
N THR A 390 -4.03 0.56 7.63
CA THR A 390 -3.03 -0.18 8.40
C THR A 390 -2.80 -1.57 7.82
N HIS A 391 -3.87 -2.29 7.46
CA HIS A 391 -3.77 -3.62 6.86
C HIS A 391 -3.04 -3.60 5.52
N TYR A 392 -3.48 -2.76 4.58
CA TYR A 392 -2.85 -2.69 3.25
C TYR A 392 -1.42 -2.12 3.31
N LYS A 393 -1.12 -1.24 4.27
CA LYS A 393 0.24 -0.75 4.49
C LYS A 393 1.17 -1.86 5.00
N GLN A 394 0.74 -2.64 5.99
CA GLN A 394 1.49 -3.79 6.49
C GLN A 394 1.67 -4.86 5.41
N LEU A 395 0.65 -5.09 4.59
CA LEU A 395 0.70 -6.02 3.46
C LEU A 395 1.75 -5.57 2.43
N ALA A 396 1.70 -4.31 2.00
CA ALA A 396 2.66 -3.73 1.06
C ALA A 396 4.11 -3.81 1.59
N ALA A 397 4.32 -3.40 2.85
CA ALA A 397 5.63 -3.47 3.50
C ALA A 397 6.15 -4.91 3.60
N THR A 398 5.28 -5.88 3.89
CA THR A 398 5.66 -7.30 3.96
C THR A 398 6.00 -7.88 2.58
N MET A 399 5.31 -7.44 1.52
CA MET A 399 5.59 -7.87 0.14
C MET A 399 6.94 -7.35 -0.38
N LEU A 400 7.33 -6.14 0.02
CA LEU A 400 8.59 -5.50 -0.37
C LEU A 400 9.79 -5.90 0.50
N LEU A 401 9.54 -6.45 1.70
CA LEU A 401 10.60 -6.91 2.59
C LEU A 401 11.38 -8.09 1.97
N ASP A 402 12.70 -8.04 2.05
CA ASP A 402 13.55 -9.10 1.53
C ASP A 402 13.24 -10.47 2.17
N LYS A 403 13.04 -11.47 1.31
CA LYS A 403 12.68 -12.83 1.74
C LYS A 403 13.87 -13.53 2.41
N GLY A 404 15.09 -13.23 2.00
CA GLY A 404 16.32 -13.75 2.62
C GLY A 404 16.45 -13.25 4.05
N PHE A 405 16.39 -11.93 4.23
CA PHE A 405 16.40 -11.28 5.54
C PHE A 405 15.31 -11.84 6.47
N LYS A 406 14.09 -12.03 5.97
CA LYS A 406 13.00 -12.62 6.76
C LYS A 406 13.29 -14.06 7.19
N ALA A 407 13.92 -14.86 6.33
CA ALA A 407 14.30 -16.22 6.65
C ALA A 407 15.41 -16.27 7.71
N ASP A 408 16.38 -15.35 7.65
CA ASP A 408 17.45 -15.27 8.64
C ASP A 408 16.95 -14.79 10.00
N CYS A 409 16.06 -13.79 10.05
CA CYS A 409 15.39 -13.39 11.29
C CYS A 409 14.65 -14.56 11.95
N ALA A 410 13.98 -15.41 11.16
CA ALA A 410 13.27 -16.57 11.67
C ALA A 410 14.22 -17.63 12.26
N LYS A 411 15.43 -17.79 11.71
CA LYS A 411 16.46 -18.67 12.30
C LYS A 411 16.95 -18.14 13.65
N ASP A 412 17.02 -16.83 13.79
CA ASP A 412 17.41 -16.15 15.03
C ASP A 412 16.26 -16.04 16.06
N GLY A 413 15.09 -16.64 15.77
CA GLY A 413 13.91 -16.61 16.64
C GLY A 413 13.09 -15.31 16.58
N ILE A 414 13.44 -14.38 15.69
CA ILE A 414 12.72 -13.11 15.49
C ILE A 414 11.64 -13.30 14.41
N THR A 415 10.38 -13.40 14.83
CA THR A 415 9.26 -13.58 13.89
C THR A 415 8.68 -12.23 13.44
N ILE A 416 8.91 -11.89 12.17
CA ILE A 416 8.23 -10.76 11.52
C ILE A 416 6.85 -11.22 11.07
N TRP A 417 5.84 -10.93 11.89
CA TRP A 417 4.44 -11.28 11.66
C TRP A 417 3.93 -10.74 10.32
N ARG A 418 3.22 -11.61 9.59
CA ARG A 418 2.45 -11.21 8.41
C ARG A 418 1.06 -10.81 8.89
N PRO A 419 0.46 -9.74 8.35
CA PRO A 419 -0.93 -9.42 8.68
C PRO A 419 -1.84 -10.59 8.27
N PRO A 420 -2.87 -10.93 9.10
CA PRO A 420 -3.85 -11.93 8.71
C PRO A 420 -4.63 -11.48 7.48
N ALA A 421 -5.18 -12.43 6.72
CA ALA A 421 -6.03 -12.13 5.57
C ALA A 421 -7.37 -11.57 6.07
N SER A 422 -7.56 -10.26 5.97
CA SER A 422 -8.80 -9.57 6.34
C SER A 422 -9.73 -9.42 5.14
N ARG A 423 -11.04 -9.51 5.38
CA ARG A 423 -12.07 -9.43 4.33
C ARG A 423 -12.70 -8.03 4.21
N PHE A 424 -11.88 -7.00 3.99
CA PHE A 424 -12.39 -5.63 3.80
C PHE A 424 -13.13 -5.43 2.46
N GLU A 425 -12.93 -6.30 1.49
CA GLU A 425 -13.45 -6.11 0.12
C GLU A 425 -14.96 -5.92 0.05
N THR A 426 -15.73 -6.68 0.84
CA THR A 426 -17.20 -6.61 0.85
C THR A 426 -17.69 -5.25 1.35
N LEU A 427 -17.06 -4.72 2.41
CA LEU A 427 -17.33 -3.39 2.94
C LEU A 427 -16.92 -2.30 1.96
N LEU A 428 -15.73 -2.42 1.36
CA LEU A 428 -15.23 -1.42 0.41
C LEU A 428 -16.07 -1.39 -0.87
N ARG A 429 -16.68 -2.50 -1.31
CA ARG A 429 -17.55 -2.51 -2.49
C ARG A 429 -18.89 -1.80 -2.30
N GLN A 430 -19.28 -1.44 -1.08
CA GLN A 430 -20.59 -0.84 -0.82
C GLN A 430 -20.68 0.60 -1.35
N ARG A 431 -21.65 0.82 -2.24
CA ARG A 431 -21.95 2.12 -2.87
C ARG A 431 -23.23 2.78 -2.36
N HIS A 432 -24.10 2.03 -1.69
CA HIS A 432 -25.45 2.47 -1.32
C HIS A 432 -25.95 1.78 -0.03
N VAL A 433 -25.31 2.08 1.10
CA VAL A 433 -25.77 1.61 2.41
C VAL A 433 -27.03 2.38 2.80
N GLN A 434 -28.14 1.67 3.05
CA GLN A 434 -29.40 2.27 3.47
C GLN A 434 -29.40 2.45 4.99
N LEU A 435 -29.44 3.70 5.46
CA LEU A 435 -29.43 4.02 6.89
C LEU A 435 -30.30 5.23 7.18
N LEU A 436 -31.32 5.06 8.02
CA LEU A 436 -32.32 6.07 8.37
C LEU A 436 -32.95 6.75 7.13
N GLY A 437 -33.21 5.96 6.08
CA GLY A 437 -33.75 6.45 4.79
C GLY A 437 -32.74 7.16 3.88
N ARG A 438 -31.47 7.29 4.29
CA ARG A 438 -30.37 7.82 3.48
C ARG A 438 -29.70 6.69 2.70
N SER A 439 -29.26 6.99 1.48
CA SER A 439 -28.37 6.11 0.70
C SER A 439 -26.95 6.64 0.80
N ILE A 440 -26.06 5.92 1.49
CA ILE A 440 -24.70 6.35 1.80
C ILE A 440 -23.68 5.58 0.96
N ASP A 441 -22.81 6.29 0.24
CA ASP A 441 -21.68 5.69 -0.49
C ASP A 441 -20.46 5.52 0.44
N LEU A 442 -20.36 4.33 1.05
CA LEU A 442 -19.27 4.00 1.96
C LEU A 442 -17.91 3.99 1.25
N ASN A 443 -17.84 3.48 0.01
CA ASN A 443 -16.60 3.48 -0.77
C ASN A 443 -16.05 4.90 -0.95
N ARG A 444 -16.92 5.86 -1.27
CA ARG A 444 -16.51 7.26 -1.44
C ARG A 444 -15.99 7.88 -0.14
N LEU A 445 -16.69 7.68 0.97
CA LEU A 445 -16.28 8.24 2.27
C LEU A 445 -14.94 7.66 2.75
N VAL A 446 -14.76 6.34 2.61
CA VAL A 446 -13.50 5.66 2.94
C VAL A 446 -12.38 6.11 2.00
N SER A 447 -12.66 6.23 0.70
CA SER A 447 -11.68 6.73 -0.29
C SER A 447 -11.19 8.14 0.05
N GLN A 448 -12.08 9.06 0.43
CA GLN A 448 -11.70 10.43 0.80
C GLN A 448 -10.74 10.46 2.01
N ARG A 449 -11.05 9.66 3.04
CA ARG A 449 -10.19 9.58 4.25
C ARG A 449 -8.85 8.91 3.94
N ILE A 450 -8.85 7.84 3.16
CA ILE A 450 -7.63 7.14 2.76
C ILE A 450 -6.76 8.03 1.88
N ASN A 451 -7.34 8.81 0.96
CA ASN A 451 -6.60 9.76 0.13
C ASN A 451 -5.86 10.79 0.99
N ALA A 452 -6.54 11.38 1.98
CA ALA A 452 -5.92 12.30 2.94
C ALA A 452 -4.85 11.61 3.80
N ALA A 453 -5.06 10.34 4.16
CA ALA A 453 -4.10 9.58 4.97
C ALA A 453 -2.86 9.14 4.16
N LEU A 454 -2.99 8.85 2.87
CA LEU A 454 -1.87 8.59 1.95
C LEU A 454 -1.06 9.85 1.72
N LEU A 455 -1.70 11.00 1.47
CA LEU A 455 -1.02 12.28 1.37
C LEU A 455 -0.23 12.59 2.64
N ARG A 456 -0.85 12.40 3.81
CA ARG A 456 -0.18 12.54 5.12
C ARG A 456 0.98 11.55 5.29
N SER A 457 0.85 10.30 4.81
CA SER A 457 1.95 9.32 4.86
C SER A 457 3.16 9.77 4.03
N LEU A 458 2.92 10.33 2.84
CA LEU A 458 3.98 10.87 1.98
C LEU A 458 4.62 12.13 2.58
N ASP A 459 3.81 13.05 3.10
CA ASP A 459 4.28 14.26 3.78
C ASP A 459 5.16 13.92 5.00
N VAL A 460 4.76 12.92 5.80
CA VAL A 460 5.55 12.43 6.92
C VAL A 460 6.86 11.78 6.46
N ALA A 461 6.85 11.01 5.37
CA ALA A 461 8.06 10.42 4.82
C ALA A 461 9.08 11.49 4.39
N ILE A 462 8.62 12.53 3.69
CA ILE A 462 9.47 13.67 3.26
C ILE A 462 9.95 14.48 4.47
N SER A 463 9.06 14.79 5.42
CA SER A 463 9.41 15.56 6.63
C SER A 463 10.43 14.83 7.52
N LYS A 464 10.39 13.50 7.56
CA LYS A 464 11.43 12.71 8.24
C LYS A 464 12.78 12.75 7.51
N PHE A 465 12.77 12.77 6.19
CA PHE A 465 14.00 12.95 5.41
C PHE A 465 14.62 14.33 5.65
N GLU A 466 13.82 15.40 5.72
CA GLU A 466 14.28 16.75 6.05
C GLU A 466 14.91 16.86 7.46
N ALA A 467 14.49 16.00 8.39
CA ALA A 467 15.04 15.93 9.74
C ALA A 467 16.34 15.12 9.85
N GLU A 468 16.74 14.41 8.79
CA GLU A 468 17.88 13.49 8.78
C GLU A 468 18.89 13.83 7.67
N GLY A 469 20.05 13.19 7.72
CA GLY A 469 21.10 13.40 6.73
C GLY A 469 20.85 12.70 5.40
N LEU A 470 21.68 13.00 4.39
CA LEU A 470 21.49 12.47 3.03
C LEU A 470 21.37 10.94 2.92
N HIS A 471 22.02 10.17 3.81
CA HIS A 471 21.92 8.70 3.84
C HIS A 471 20.47 8.20 4.04
N TYR A 472 19.61 8.98 4.70
CA TYR A 472 18.20 8.63 4.95
C TYR A 472 17.36 8.60 3.66
N ILE A 473 17.89 9.06 2.53
CA ILE A 473 17.21 8.96 1.24
C ILE A 473 16.87 7.50 0.86
N MET A 474 17.64 6.53 1.35
CA MET A 474 17.33 5.10 1.18
C MET A 474 16.05 4.69 1.93
N VAL A 475 15.82 5.24 3.13
CA VAL A 475 14.58 5.00 3.89
C VAL A 475 13.41 5.71 3.21
N LEU A 476 13.64 6.92 2.69
CA LEU A 476 12.63 7.67 1.94
C LEU A 476 12.16 6.90 0.70
N ASP A 477 13.07 6.35 -0.11
CA ASP A 477 12.69 5.57 -1.29
C ASP A 477 11.89 4.33 -0.91
N ASN A 478 12.33 3.59 0.12
CA ASN A 478 11.57 2.44 0.64
C ASN A 478 10.16 2.85 1.12
N LEU A 479 10.03 3.98 1.82
CA LEU A 479 8.73 4.49 2.26
C LEU A 479 7.85 4.91 1.08
N ILE A 480 8.40 5.57 0.06
CA ILE A 480 7.66 5.96 -1.14
C ILE A 480 7.18 4.72 -1.89
N GLU A 481 8.04 3.70 -2.06
CA GLU A 481 7.65 2.45 -2.73
C GLU A 481 6.62 1.64 -1.95
N VAL A 482 6.70 1.61 -0.61
CA VAL A 482 5.66 1.01 0.23
C VAL A 482 4.33 1.76 0.11
N ASN A 483 4.35 3.09 0.10
CA ASN A 483 3.15 3.89 -0.13
C ASN A 483 2.59 3.70 -1.54
N ARG A 484 3.45 3.56 -2.56
CA ARG A 484 3.05 3.30 -3.96
C ARG A 484 2.37 1.94 -4.10
N LEU A 485 2.94 0.89 -3.49
CA LEU A 485 2.32 -0.44 -3.51
C LEU A 485 1.02 -0.46 -2.70
N CYS A 486 0.99 0.22 -1.54
CA CYS A 486 -0.22 0.37 -0.74
C CYS A 486 -1.33 1.07 -1.53
N HIS A 487 -1.03 2.17 -2.21
CA HIS A 487 -1.96 2.87 -3.11
C HIS A 487 -2.48 1.95 -4.22
N ARG A 488 -1.60 1.17 -4.87
CA ARG A 488 -2.00 0.22 -5.91
C ARG A 488 -2.98 -0.83 -5.40
N LEU A 489 -2.67 -1.47 -4.25
CA LEU A 489 -3.54 -2.48 -3.64
C LEU A 489 -4.90 -1.88 -3.22
N LEU A 490 -4.91 -0.63 -2.76
CA LEU A 490 -6.13 0.08 -2.40
C LEU A 490 -6.94 0.51 -3.63
N SER A 491 -6.28 0.86 -4.73
CA SER A 491 -6.90 1.28 -5.99
C SER A 491 -7.71 0.17 -6.66
N ASP A 492 -7.41 -1.10 -6.38
CA ASP A 492 -8.20 -2.23 -6.86
C ASP A 492 -9.60 -2.28 -6.22
N HIS A 493 -9.78 -1.65 -5.06
CA HIS A 493 -11.03 -1.65 -4.30
C HIS A 493 -11.69 -0.26 -4.17
N LEU A 494 -10.91 0.81 -4.19
CA LEU A 494 -11.36 2.18 -3.99
C LEU A 494 -11.42 2.92 -5.32
N GLY A 495 -12.60 3.41 -5.69
CA GLY A 495 -12.81 4.05 -6.99
C GLY A 495 -12.51 5.55 -7.03
N SER A 496 -12.22 6.18 -5.90
CA SER A 496 -12.08 7.65 -5.80
C SER A 496 -10.75 8.07 -5.18
N LEU A 497 -9.69 7.29 -5.40
CA LEU A 497 -8.32 7.69 -5.04
C LEU A 497 -7.73 8.59 -6.14
N ALA A 498 -6.98 9.61 -5.73
CA ALA A 498 -6.19 10.40 -6.67
C ALA A 498 -5.00 9.59 -7.18
N ASP A 499 -4.43 9.99 -8.32
CA ASP A 499 -3.25 9.35 -8.88
C ASP A 499 -2.07 9.48 -7.91
N PHE A 500 -1.30 8.40 -7.74
CA PHE A 500 -0.18 8.37 -6.80
C PHE A 500 0.86 9.45 -7.09
N GLN A 501 1.10 9.73 -8.38
CA GLN A 501 2.09 10.72 -8.78
C GLN A 501 1.67 12.14 -8.38
N ASP A 502 0.38 12.46 -8.49
CA ASP A 502 -0.16 13.75 -8.08
C ASP A 502 -0.06 13.94 -6.56
N LEU A 503 -0.39 12.89 -5.80
CA LEU A 503 -0.22 12.89 -4.33
C LEU A 503 1.24 13.09 -3.92
N LEU A 504 2.18 12.47 -4.64
CA LEU A 504 3.61 12.63 -4.39
C LEU A 504 4.10 14.05 -4.73
N LEU A 505 3.66 14.61 -5.85
CA LEU A 505 3.99 15.98 -6.25
C LEU A 505 3.43 17.01 -5.28
N GLU A 506 2.20 16.80 -4.79
CA GLU A 506 1.56 17.64 -3.77
C GLU A 506 2.33 17.59 -2.45
N ALA A 507 2.63 16.39 -1.93
CA ALA A 507 3.42 16.23 -0.69
C ALA A 507 4.84 16.83 -0.82
N ASN A 508 5.45 16.70 -1.99
CA ASN A 508 6.77 17.28 -2.31
C ASN A 508 6.71 18.80 -2.60
N ARG A 509 5.51 19.40 -2.62
CA ARG A 509 5.26 20.81 -2.99
C ARG A 509 5.81 21.19 -4.37
N GLN A 510 5.81 20.24 -5.31
CA GLN A 510 6.33 20.38 -6.67
C GLN A 510 5.24 20.71 -7.71
N VAL A 511 4.00 20.95 -7.28
CA VAL A 511 2.90 21.34 -8.18
C VAL A 511 3.06 22.80 -8.63
N SER A 512 3.35 23.70 -7.69
CA SER A 512 3.48 25.15 -7.97
C SER A 512 4.93 25.62 -8.06
N ALA A 513 5.89 24.78 -7.67
CA ALA A 513 7.31 25.11 -7.65
C ALA A 513 8.10 24.16 -8.55
N PRO A 514 9.15 24.65 -9.26
CA PRO A 514 9.95 23.82 -10.16
C PRO A 514 10.75 22.75 -9.42
N ASN A 515 11.23 23.07 -8.20
CA ASN A 515 11.99 22.18 -7.35
C ASN A 515 11.18 21.85 -6.10
N GLY A 516 10.96 20.56 -5.83
CA GLY A 516 10.29 20.10 -4.63
C GLY A 516 11.18 20.11 -3.40
N ARG A 517 10.57 19.80 -2.25
CA ARG A 517 11.21 19.70 -0.93
C ARG A 517 12.39 18.74 -0.91
N ILE A 518 12.25 17.56 -1.53
CA ILE A 518 13.31 16.55 -1.60
C ILE A 518 14.56 17.14 -2.29
N THR A 519 14.39 17.83 -3.41
CA THR A 519 15.49 18.45 -4.17
C THR A 519 16.20 19.52 -3.35
N LEU A 520 15.45 20.36 -2.64
CA LEU A 520 16.00 21.42 -1.79
C LEU A 520 16.80 20.85 -0.62
N HIS A 521 16.27 19.81 0.05
CA HIS A 521 16.97 19.16 1.16
C HIS A 521 18.24 18.45 0.70
N VAL A 522 18.19 17.73 -0.43
CA VAL A 522 19.37 17.12 -1.05
C VAL A 522 20.42 18.18 -1.34
N PHE A 523 20.04 19.31 -1.94
CA PHE A 523 20.97 20.40 -2.22
C PHE A 523 21.61 20.98 -0.95
N ALA A 524 20.81 21.23 0.09
CA ALA A 524 21.31 21.71 1.38
C ALA A 524 22.30 20.73 2.02
N GLU A 525 21.96 19.44 2.10
CA GLU A 525 22.84 18.41 2.69
C GLU A 525 24.12 18.19 1.86
N LEU A 526 24.04 18.31 0.53
CA LEU A 526 25.23 18.24 -0.33
C LEU A 526 26.18 19.42 -0.05
N THR A 527 25.65 20.64 0.00
CA THR A 527 26.46 21.86 0.11
C THR A 527 26.96 22.13 1.52
N ASP A 528 26.14 21.88 2.54
CA ASP A 528 26.46 22.22 3.93
C ASP A 528 27.14 21.08 4.71
N ASP A 529 26.89 19.80 4.40
CA ASP A 529 27.52 18.66 5.10
C ASP A 529 28.46 17.85 4.18
N LEU A 530 28.00 17.37 3.01
CA LEU A 530 28.79 16.44 2.18
C LEU A 530 30.12 17.05 1.72
N LEU A 531 30.06 18.17 1.01
CA LEU A 531 31.25 18.80 0.43
C LEU A 531 32.33 19.13 1.47
N PRO A 532 32.02 19.77 2.62
CA PRO A 532 33.05 20.13 3.60
C PRO A 532 33.49 18.98 4.52
N ASN A 533 32.61 18.02 4.85
CA ASN A 533 32.89 17.04 5.92
C ASN A 533 33.19 15.62 5.42
N PHE A 534 32.95 15.27 4.16
CA PHE A 534 33.19 13.93 3.63
C PHE A 534 34.49 13.77 2.82
N CYS A 535 35.14 12.62 2.97
CA CYS A 535 36.35 12.23 2.27
C CYS A 535 35.99 11.27 1.12
N PHE A 536 36.27 11.66 -0.11
CA PHE A 536 36.09 10.78 -1.26
C PHE A 536 37.19 9.72 -1.34
N ASN A 537 36.83 8.47 -1.61
CA ASN A 537 37.77 7.40 -1.93
C ASN A 537 37.53 6.94 -3.38
N THR A 538 38.56 7.09 -4.21
CA THR A 538 38.51 6.81 -5.66
C THR A 538 38.36 5.32 -5.95
N THR A 539 38.98 4.46 -5.16
CA THR A 539 38.95 3.01 -5.34
C THR A 539 37.57 2.44 -5.04
N THR A 540 36.96 2.86 -3.93
CA THR A 540 35.63 2.37 -3.53
C THR A 540 34.48 3.17 -4.15
N ARG A 541 34.76 4.36 -4.71
CA ARG A 541 33.76 5.34 -5.19
C ARG A 541 32.73 5.69 -4.11
N ARG A 542 33.23 5.91 -2.89
CA ARG A 542 32.41 6.22 -1.71
C ARG A 542 32.96 7.44 -1.00
N PHE A 543 32.06 8.26 -0.51
CA PHE A 543 32.29 9.31 0.45
C PHE A 543 32.13 8.74 1.86
N VAL A 544 33.15 8.92 2.70
CA VAL A 544 33.13 8.53 4.12
C VAL A 544 33.33 9.77 4.96
N ARG A 545 32.66 9.87 6.11
CA ARG A 545 32.80 11.04 6.98
C ARG A 545 34.25 11.20 7.45
N GLY A 546 34.80 12.41 7.33
CA GLY A 546 36.14 12.72 7.79
C GLY A 546 36.25 12.69 9.31
N LYS A 547 37.46 12.49 9.85
CA LYS A 547 37.72 12.50 11.30
C LYS A 547 37.49 13.87 11.95
N LEU A 548 37.58 14.94 11.16
CA LEU A 548 37.34 16.32 11.60
C LEU A 548 36.17 16.91 10.81
N ASN A 549 35.21 17.50 11.52
CA ASN A 549 34.14 18.30 10.92
C ASN A 549 34.64 19.74 10.81
N TYR A 550 34.94 20.18 9.58
CA TYR A 550 35.41 21.55 9.32
C TYR A 550 34.27 22.57 9.34
N ARG A 551 33.06 22.11 8.98
CA ARG A 551 31.82 22.88 9.10
C ARG A 551 30.90 22.19 10.08
N LYS A 552 30.25 22.96 10.95
CA LYS A 552 29.20 22.41 11.81
C LYS A 552 28.12 21.82 10.90
N PRO A 553 27.69 20.57 11.11
CA PRO A 553 26.57 20.03 10.37
C PRO A 553 25.34 20.92 10.60
N PRO A 554 24.44 21.01 9.60
CA PRO A 554 23.24 21.82 9.73
C PRO A 554 22.44 21.39 10.96
N GLU A 555 21.87 22.35 11.71
CA GLU A 555 20.96 22.04 12.80
C GLU A 555 19.69 21.42 12.23
N ARG A 556 19.47 20.14 12.53
CA ARG A 556 18.32 19.39 12.03
C ARG A 556 17.14 19.54 12.98
N GLY A 557 15.96 19.71 12.39
CA GLY A 557 14.70 19.65 13.13
C GLY A 557 14.47 18.26 13.73
N ARG A 558 13.60 18.15 14.75
CA ARG A 558 13.21 16.84 15.28
C ARG A 558 12.25 16.16 14.29
N PRO A 559 12.42 14.86 14.01
CA PRO A 559 11.49 14.13 13.16
C PRO A 559 10.09 14.12 13.79
N PRO A 560 9.01 14.21 12.98
CA PRO A 560 7.65 14.17 13.51
C PRO A 560 7.35 12.80 14.14
N ASN A 561 6.77 12.81 15.34
CA ASN A 561 6.28 11.60 16.00
C ASN A 561 4.87 11.28 15.50
N VAL A 562 4.72 10.15 14.83
CA VAL A 562 3.49 9.81 14.09
C VAL A 562 3.10 8.35 14.38
N ALA A 563 1.80 8.06 14.27
CA ALA A 563 1.28 6.70 14.36
C ALA A 563 1.89 5.78 13.29
N VAL A 564 2.01 4.50 13.63
CA VAL A 564 2.76 3.49 12.86
C VAL A 564 2.20 3.27 11.44
N GLN A 565 0.91 3.52 11.24
CA GLN A 565 0.20 3.40 9.95
C GLN A 565 0.71 4.36 8.87
N TYR A 566 1.25 5.51 9.26
CA TYR A 566 1.81 6.48 8.33
C TYR A 566 3.26 6.15 7.91
N GLU A 567 3.88 5.15 8.54
CA GLU A 567 5.22 4.65 8.23
C GLU A 567 5.14 3.30 7.49
N PHE A 568 5.80 2.25 8.00
CA PHE A 568 5.76 0.89 7.44
C PHE A 568 4.61 0.03 8.00
N GLY A 569 3.72 0.61 8.81
CA GLY A 569 2.46 -0.03 9.27
C GLY A 569 2.56 -0.81 10.57
N SER A 570 3.73 -1.30 10.98
CA SER A 570 3.91 -1.97 12.27
C SER A 570 5.28 -1.68 12.90
N LYS A 571 5.38 -1.80 14.24
CA LYS A 571 6.63 -1.54 14.97
C LYS A 571 7.75 -2.51 14.54
N SER A 572 7.39 -3.77 14.27
CA SER A 572 8.35 -4.77 13.80
C SER A 572 8.84 -4.47 12.38
N LEU A 573 7.95 -4.00 11.49
CA LEU A 573 8.34 -3.62 10.12
C LEU A 573 9.19 -2.36 10.12
N ASN A 574 8.86 -1.36 10.95
CA ASN A 574 9.69 -0.18 11.13
C ASN A 574 11.12 -0.54 11.56
N ALA A 575 11.27 -1.44 12.53
CA ALA A 575 12.58 -1.92 12.97
C ALA A 575 13.32 -2.68 11.86
N ALA A 576 12.61 -3.55 11.11
CA ALA A 576 13.20 -4.30 10.00
C ALA A 576 13.76 -3.38 8.89
N PHE A 577 12.96 -2.42 8.42
CA PHE A 577 13.42 -1.47 7.40
C PHE A 577 14.51 -0.54 7.91
N SER A 578 14.45 -0.12 9.18
CA SER A 578 15.52 0.66 9.80
C SER A 578 16.86 -0.10 9.84
N ASN A 579 16.83 -1.39 10.20
CA ASN A 579 18.03 -2.23 10.22
C ASN A 579 18.61 -2.44 8.81
N LEU A 580 17.75 -2.66 7.80
CA LEU A 580 18.20 -2.77 6.41
C LEU A 580 18.87 -1.49 5.92
N SER A 581 18.31 -0.33 6.27
CA SER A 581 18.86 0.96 5.89
C SER A 581 20.12 1.35 6.67
N MET A 582 20.35 0.78 7.87
CA MET A 582 21.54 1.05 8.68
C MET A 582 22.85 0.67 7.96
N MET A 583 22.80 -0.33 7.07
CA MET A 583 23.94 -0.73 6.22
C MET A 583 24.43 0.40 5.30
N PHE A 584 23.57 1.38 5.01
CA PHE A 584 23.85 2.50 4.13
C PHE A 584 24.24 3.79 4.88
N SER A 585 24.15 3.81 6.23
CA SER A 585 24.42 5.01 7.03
C SER A 585 25.89 5.45 7.06
N GLY A 586 26.82 4.50 6.91
CA GLY A 586 28.26 4.75 7.09
C GLY A 586 28.97 5.39 5.89
N PHE A 587 28.31 5.54 4.74
CA PHE A 587 28.94 6.09 3.54
C PHE A 587 27.90 6.70 2.60
N ILE A 588 28.35 7.54 1.67
CA ILE A 588 27.53 8.01 0.54
C ILE A 588 28.20 7.55 -0.75
N GLY A 589 27.43 7.08 -1.72
CA GLY A 589 27.98 6.49 -2.94
C GLY A 589 26.92 6.27 -4.00
N VAL A 590 27.25 5.50 -5.03
CA VAL A 590 26.37 5.26 -6.19
C VAL A 590 24.95 4.81 -5.81
N PRO A 591 24.71 3.90 -4.84
CA PRO A 591 23.35 3.51 -4.45
C PRO A 591 22.48 4.68 -3.99
N HIS A 592 23.06 5.61 -3.21
CA HIS A 592 22.36 6.79 -2.73
C HIS A 592 22.07 7.77 -3.88
N LEU A 593 23.08 8.01 -4.73
CA LEU A 593 22.96 8.98 -5.82
C LEU A 593 22.07 8.49 -6.96
N ARG A 594 21.96 7.17 -7.13
CA ARG A 594 20.96 6.53 -7.97
C ARG A 594 19.53 6.87 -7.48
N VAL A 595 19.26 6.71 -6.18
CA VAL A 595 17.98 7.09 -5.59
C VAL A 595 17.73 8.60 -5.68
N VAL A 596 18.76 9.43 -5.47
CA VAL A 596 18.68 10.88 -5.72
C VAL A 596 18.24 11.12 -7.17
N ALA A 597 18.86 10.46 -8.15
CA ALA A 597 18.53 10.65 -9.55
C ALA A 597 17.07 10.26 -9.86
N LYS A 598 16.60 9.14 -9.30
CA LYS A 598 15.22 8.66 -9.41
C LYS A 598 14.18 9.64 -8.83
N LEU A 599 14.42 10.19 -7.63
CA LEU A 599 13.44 11.04 -6.93
C LEU A 599 13.46 12.50 -7.37
N VAL A 600 14.64 13.02 -7.74
CA VAL A 600 14.83 14.43 -8.14
C VAL A 600 14.55 14.64 -9.63
N GLY A 601 14.84 13.64 -10.46
CA GLY A 601 14.70 13.70 -11.92
C GLY A 601 15.66 14.69 -12.59
N TYR A 602 15.62 14.76 -13.92
CA TYR A 602 16.53 15.58 -14.72
C TYR A 602 16.52 17.07 -14.35
N GLN A 603 15.35 17.64 -14.11
CA GLN A 603 15.20 19.06 -13.79
C GLN A 603 15.96 19.41 -12.51
N GLY A 604 15.71 18.69 -11.42
CA GLY A 604 16.38 18.98 -10.16
C GLY A 604 17.88 18.64 -10.20
N ILE A 605 18.30 17.58 -10.90
CA ILE A 605 19.72 17.27 -11.10
C ILE A 605 20.41 18.41 -11.83
N SER A 606 19.80 18.96 -12.88
CA SER A 606 20.37 20.09 -13.63
C SER A 606 20.55 21.33 -12.75
N ALA A 607 19.59 21.63 -11.87
CA ALA A 607 19.67 22.73 -10.92
C ALA A 607 20.80 22.51 -9.90
N ILE A 608 20.88 21.30 -9.31
CA ILE A 608 21.95 20.93 -8.38
C ILE A 608 23.33 21.07 -9.04
N LEU A 609 23.50 20.52 -10.25
CA LEU A 609 24.78 20.61 -10.96
C LEU A 609 25.15 22.06 -11.30
N PHE A 610 24.20 22.88 -11.73
CA PHE A 610 24.42 24.29 -12.03
C PHE A 610 24.93 25.06 -10.79
N ASP A 611 24.29 24.86 -9.65
CA ASP A 611 24.67 25.51 -8.40
C ASP A 611 26.01 25.00 -7.86
N LEU A 612 26.28 23.69 -7.96
CA LEU A 612 27.59 23.10 -7.63
C LEU A 612 28.72 23.69 -8.49
N LEU A 613 28.47 23.96 -9.77
CA LEU A 613 29.44 24.62 -10.64
C LEU A 613 29.66 26.08 -10.26
N CYS A 614 28.61 26.78 -9.86
CA CYS A 614 28.71 28.13 -9.33
C CYS A 614 29.53 28.17 -8.02
N LEU A 615 29.38 27.17 -7.15
CA LEU A 615 30.21 27.01 -5.94
C LEU A 615 31.66 26.71 -6.28
N ALA A 616 31.92 25.78 -7.21
CA ALA A 616 33.28 25.50 -7.70
C ALA A 616 33.96 26.77 -8.25
N ARG A 617 33.21 27.59 -9.01
CA ARG A 617 33.69 28.88 -9.53
C ARG A 617 34.07 29.85 -8.41
N ARG A 618 33.27 29.98 -7.36
CA ARG A 618 33.56 30.87 -6.22
C ARG A 618 34.81 30.37 -5.46
N LEU A 619 34.88 29.08 -5.16
CA LEU A 619 36.03 28.46 -4.49
C LEU A 619 37.34 28.66 -5.27
N LEU A 620 37.30 28.48 -6.59
CA LEU A 620 38.45 28.70 -7.47
C LEU A 620 38.90 30.16 -7.50
N ASN A 621 37.96 31.10 -7.65
CA ASN A 621 38.29 32.52 -7.86
C ASN A 621 38.68 33.27 -6.59
N ASP A 622 38.08 32.91 -5.46
CA ASP A 622 38.24 33.67 -4.21
C ASP A 622 39.27 33.00 -3.31
N GLN A 623 38.96 31.79 -2.82
CA GLN A 623 39.77 31.11 -1.80
C GLN A 623 41.05 30.54 -2.40
N ILE A 624 40.94 29.61 -3.36
CA ILE A 624 42.08 28.85 -3.91
C ILE A 624 43.09 29.80 -4.58
N LYS A 625 42.61 30.75 -5.38
CA LYS A 625 43.47 31.74 -6.05
C LYS A 625 44.24 32.62 -5.06
N THR A 626 43.60 33.06 -3.98
CA THR A 626 44.25 33.90 -2.97
C THR A 626 45.35 33.14 -2.26
N HIS A 627 45.07 31.90 -1.83
CA HIS A 627 46.10 31.04 -1.25
C HIS A 627 47.22 30.73 -2.23
N PHE A 628 46.91 30.42 -3.50
CA PHE A 628 47.94 30.11 -4.50
C PHE A 628 48.84 31.30 -4.81
N ARG A 629 48.33 32.54 -4.82
CA ARG A 629 49.16 33.75 -4.96
C ARG A 629 50.16 33.90 -3.82
N VAL A 630 49.71 33.69 -2.58
CA VAL A 630 50.57 33.75 -1.39
C VAL A 630 51.62 32.64 -1.45
N LEU A 631 51.19 31.41 -1.76
CA LEU A 631 52.09 30.26 -1.88
C LEU A 631 53.14 30.42 -2.99
N LEU A 632 52.77 31.02 -4.12
CA LEU A 632 53.71 31.38 -5.19
C LEU A 632 54.73 32.44 -4.76
N GLY A 633 54.32 33.39 -3.90
CA GLY A 633 55.24 34.35 -3.29
C GLY A 633 56.24 33.72 -2.31
N LEU A 634 55.85 32.63 -1.65
CA LEU A 634 56.68 31.86 -0.72
C LEU A 634 57.56 30.79 -1.42
N MET A 635 57.37 30.58 -2.73
CA MET A 635 58.18 29.63 -3.50
C MET A 635 59.59 30.20 -3.77
N PRO A 636 60.65 29.36 -3.73
CA PRO A 636 61.98 29.79 -4.12
C PRO A 636 62.02 30.18 -5.61
N LYS A 637 62.68 31.31 -5.94
CA LYS A 637 62.78 31.83 -7.32
C LYS A 637 63.36 30.82 -8.32
N THR A 638 64.25 29.94 -7.87
CA THR A 638 64.76 28.81 -8.65
C THR A 638 64.98 27.60 -7.75
N CYS A 639 64.35 26.47 -8.07
CA CYS A 639 64.63 25.18 -7.43
C CYS A 639 65.09 24.18 -8.49
N LYS A 640 66.39 23.85 -8.52
CA LYS A 640 66.95 22.88 -9.47
C LYS A 640 66.74 21.45 -8.99
N LEU A 641 66.43 20.54 -9.92
CA LEU A 641 66.46 19.10 -9.69
C LEU A 641 67.92 18.64 -9.62
N GLN A 642 68.35 18.25 -8.43
CA GLN A 642 69.72 17.82 -8.16
C GLN A 642 70.03 16.48 -8.83
N ARG A 643 71.30 16.24 -9.18
CA ARG A 643 71.74 15.01 -9.87
C ARG A 643 71.61 13.78 -8.97
N PHE A 644 71.60 12.60 -9.59
CA PHE A 644 71.54 11.30 -8.90
C PHE A 644 72.74 11.05 -7.97
N GLU A 645 73.88 11.71 -8.23
CA GLU A 645 75.11 11.64 -7.43
C GLU A 645 74.92 12.09 -5.97
N TYR A 646 73.98 12.98 -5.69
CA TYR A 646 73.68 13.48 -4.34
C TYR A 646 72.89 12.47 -3.46
N GLY A 647 72.46 11.35 -4.03
CA GLY A 647 71.70 10.31 -3.33
C GLY A 647 70.29 10.76 -2.90
N VAL A 648 69.54 9.84 -2.29
CA VAL A 648 68.15 10.10 -1.86
C VAL A 648 68.11 11.08 -0.68
N GLU A 649 69.01 10.93 0.29
CA GLU A 649 69.03 11.72 1.52
C GLU A 649 69.46 13.17 1.29
N GLY A 650 70.50 13.40 0.48
CA GLY A 650 70.96 14.75 0.13
C GLY A 650 69.91 15.53 -0.65
N ASN A 651 69.23 14.87 -1.59
CA ASN A 651 68.11 15.46 -2.34
C ASN A 651 66.92 15.78 -1.43
N LEU A 652 66.61 14.91 -0.47
CA LEU A 652 65.53 15.12 0.48
C LEU A 652 65.79 16.33 1.40
N GLN A 653 67.00 16.43 1.97
CA GLN A 653 67.40 17.56 2.83
C GLN A 653 67.41 18.88 2.04
N TYR A 654 67.87 18.85 0.79
CA TYR A 654 67.82 20.01 -0.10
C TYR A 654 66.39 20.51 -0.33
N PHE A 655 65.45 19.62 -0.67
CA PHE A 655 64.04 20.03 -0.86
C PHE A 655 63.38 20.49 0.44
N ILE A 656 63.67 19.86 1.58
CA ILE A 656 63.17 20.27 2.91
C ILE A 656 63.63 21.69 3.25
N HIS A 657 64.89 22.03 2.96
CA HIS A 657 65.42 23.36 3.20
C HIS A 657 64.80 24.41 2.27
N GLN A 658 64.72 24.11 0.97
CA GLN A 658 64.16 25.02 -0.05
C GLN A 658 62.64 25.26 0.11
N LEU A 659 61.92 24.34 0.75
CA LEU A 659 60.46 24.39 0.90
C LEU A 659 60.02 24.65 2.36
N ARG A 660 60.94 25.12 3.20
CA ARG A 660 60.68 25.40 4.63
C ARG A 660 59.60 26.45 4.82
N ASP A 661 59.69 27.58 4.11
CA ASP A 661 58.76 28.71 4.25
C ASP A 661 57.36 28.35 3.72
N PHE A 662 57.30 27.53 2.67
CA PHE A 662 56.06 26.95 2.16
C PHE A 662 55.41 26.00 3.17
N SER A 663 56.20 25.13 3.83
CA SER A 663 55.70 24.22 4.87
C SER A 663 55.29 24.94 6.16
N ALA A 664 55.84 26.12 6.43
CA ALA A 664 55.53 26.92 7.62
C ALA A 664 54.23 27.72 7.48
N TYR A 665 53.57 27.70 6.31
CA TYR A 665 52.31 28.38 6.07
C TYR A 665 51.18 27.74 6.89
N GLY A 666 50.81 28.38 8.00
CA GLY A 666 49.77 27.90 8.94
C GLY A 666 48.41 27.57 8.30
N PRO A 667 47.86 28.40 7.38
CA PRO A 667 46.57 28.15 6.72
C PRO A 667 46.59 27.02 5.68
N LEU A 668 47.75 26.45 5.34
CA LEU A 668 47.91 25.43 4.31
C LEU A 668 46.94 24.26 4.51
N ARG A 669 46.96 23.67 5.71
CA ARG A 669 46.10 22.52 6.06
C ARG A 669 44.66 22.91 6.34
N ARG A 670 44.44 24.04 7.01
CA ARG A 670 43.11 24.39 7.54
C ARG A 670 42.19 24.95 6.47
N GLU A 671 42.72 25.76 5.57
CA GLU A 671 41.93 26.53 4.61
C GLU A 671 42.22 26.05 3.19
N CYS A 672 43.48 26.02 2.76
CA CYS A 672 43.82 25.68 1.38
C CYS A 672 43.50 24.22 1.01
N CYS A 673 43.94 23.24 1.83
CA CYS A 673 43.60 21.83 1.63
C CYS A 673 42.09 21.55 1.75
N GLN A 674 41.40 22.29 2.61
CA GLN A 674 39.95 22.17 2.75
C GLN A 674 39.21 22.70 1.50
N SER A 675 39.60 23.87 0.97
CA SER A 675 39.03 24.38 -0.29
C SER A 675 39.32 23.46 -1.49
N LEU A 676 40.52 22.86 -1.54
CA LEU A 676 40.85 21.86 -2.57
C LEU A 676 40.03 20.59 -2.41
N ARG A 677 39.80 20.12 -1.19
CA ARG A 677 38.92 18.99 -0.93
C ARG A 677 37.50 19.27 -1.41
N GLU A 678 36.92 20.41 -1.05
CA GLU A 678 35.56 20.79 -1.47
C GLU A 678 35.44 20.83 -2.99
N LEU A 679 36.41 21.45 -3.68
CA LEU A 679 36.46 21.45 -5.14
C LEU A 679 36.54 20.04 -5.73
N GLY A 680 37.38 19.18 -5.16
CA GLY A 680 37.52 17.79 -5.62
C GLY A 680 36.28 16.94 -5.33
N ASN A 681 35.64 17.18 -4.19
CA ASN A 681 34.38 16.56 -3.83
C ASN A 681 33.25 16.99 -4.79
N ILE A 682 33.21 18.25 -5.23
CA ILE A 682 32.25 18.71 -6.27
C ILE A 682 32.46 17.94 -7.57
N LEU A 683 33.71 17.83 -8.04
CA LEU A 683 34.02 17.10 -9.28
C LEU A 683 33.69 15.61 -9.16
N ALA A 684 34.06 14.97 -8.04
CA ALA A 684 33.73 13.58 -7.78
C ALA A 684 32.22 13.35 -7.67
N LEU A 685 31.48 14.26 -7.03
CA LEU A 685 30.03 14.20 -6.90
C LEU A 685 29.34 14.31 -8.27
N ALA A 686 29.76 15.26 -9.12
CA ALA A 686 29.23 15.39 -10.48
C ALA A 686 29.39 14.08 -11.27
N LEU A 687 30.56 13.44 -11.16
CA LEU A 687 30.82 12.13 -11.76
C LEU A 687 29.90 11.03 -11.21
N LEU A 688 29.72 10.95 -9.89
CA LEU A 688 28.89 9.90 -9.30
C LEU A 688 27.39 10.10 -9.57
N VAL A 689 26.91 11.35 -9.66
CA VAL A 689 25.53 11.67 -10.05
C VAL A 689 25.28 11.25 -11.50
N GLU A 690 26.22 11.56 -12.41
CA GLU A 690 26.15 11.09 -13.81
C GLU A 690 26.11 9.56 -13.89
N LEU A 691 26.93 8.86 -13.10
CA LEU A 691 26.90 7.39 -13.05
C LEU A 691 25.59 6.85 -12.47
N GLY A 692 25.02 7.51 -11.46
CA GLY A 692 23.73 7.14 -10.88
C GLY A 692 22.58 7.32 -11.88
N LEU A 693 22.59 8.43 -12.62
CA LEU A 693 21.63 8.71 -13.68
C LEU A 693 21.72 7.69 -14.82
N ALA A 694 22.95 7.39 -15.27
CA ALA A 694 23.19 6.38 -16.30
C ALA A 694 22.69 4.98 -15.90
N GLN A 695 22.74 4.64 -14.61
CA GLN A 695 22.17 3.39 -14.12
C GLN A 695 20.65 3.37 -14.22
N GLU A 696 19.95 4.44 -13.81
CA GLU A 696 18.49 4.50 -13.93
C GLU A 696 18.03 4.51 -15.39
N GLU A 697 18.68 5.30 -16.23
CA GLU A 697 18.41 5.33 -17.67
C GLU A 697 18.56 3.93 -18.28
N MET A 698 19.61 3.19 -17.92
CA MET A 698 19.80 1.83 -18.41
C MET A 698 18.64 0.90 -18.02
N PHE A 699 18.08 1.02 -16.81
CA PHE A 699 16.91 0.23 -16.41
C PHE A 699 15.67 0.61 -17.23
N ASP A 700 15.42 1.89 -17.42
CA ASP A 700 14.30 2.39 -18.23
C ASP A 700 14.42 1.95 -19.70
N LEU A 701 15.64 2.01 -20.27
CA LEU A 701 15.90 1.57 -21.63
C LEU A 701 15.70 0.07 -21.81
N LEU A 702 16.14 -0.74 -20.85
CA LEU A 702 15.93 -2.20 -20.90
C LEU A 702 14.44 -2.57 -20.80
N ALA A 703 13.68 -1.88 -19.96
CA ALA A 703 12.23 -2.06 -19.87
C ALA A 703 11.52 -1.61 -21.15
N ALA A 704 11.97 -0.50 -21.75
CA ALA A 704 11.42 0.05 -22.99
C ALA A 704 11.81 -0.76 -24.25
N ALA A 705 12.92 -1.49 -24.23
CA ALA A 705 13.45 -2.23 -25.38
C ALA A 705 12.42 -3.17 -26.05
N ALA A 706 11.57 -3.81 -25.23
CA ALA A 706 10.49 -4.68 -25.69
C ALA A 706 9.42 -3.93 -26.52
N PHE A 707 9.24 -2.63 -26.28
CA PHE A 707 8.23 -1.78 -26.94
C PHE A 707 8.83 -0.90 -28.05
N THR A 708 10.14 -0.67 -28.04
CA THR A 708 10.87 0.17 -29.02
C THR A 708 11.57 -0.63 -30.12
N ASN A 709 11.25 -1.93 -30.24
CA ASN A 709 11.77 -2.83 -31.29
C ASN A 709 13.31 -3.05 -31.21
N GLN A 710 13.89 -2.93 -30.01
CA GLN A 710 15.30 -3.22 -29.76
C GLN A 710 15.48 -4.64 -29.24
N ILE A 711 15.67 -5.58 -30.17
CA ILE A 711 15.81 -6.99 -29.83
C ILE A 711 17.31 -7.30 -29.61
N PRO A 712 17.70 -7.89 -28.46
CA PRO A 712 19.07 -8.34 -28.25
C PRO A 712 19.43 -9.39 -29.30
N LYS A 713 20.71 -9.44 -29.72
CA LYS A 713 21.16 -10.37 -30.76
C LYS A 713 20.89 -11.81 -30.32
N PRO A 714 20.04 -12.58 -31.02
CA PRO A 714 19.76 -13.96 -30.65
C PRO A 714 21.00 -14.84 -30.84
N TYR A 715 21.11 -15.89 -30.02
CA TYR A 715 22.20 -16.86 -30.13
C TYR A 715 22.09 -17.63 -31.47
N ALA A 716 22.96 -17.31 -32.42
CA ALA A 716 22.98 -17.98 -33.72
C ALA A 716 23.71 -19.34 -33.59
N LYS A 717 22.97 -20.45 -33.52
CA LYS A 717 23.54 -21.74 -33.94
C LYS A 717 23.77 -21.66 -35.45
N ARG A 718 24.98 -22.02 -35.91
CA ARG A 718 25.37 -22.04 -37.33
C ARG A 718 24.28 -22.71 -38.16
N ILE A 719 23.47 -21.91 -38.86
CA ILE A 719 22.73 -22.13 -40.12
C ILE A 719 21.65 -21.01 -40.19
N ASN A 720 21.75 -20.17 -41.22
CA ASN A 720 20.78 -19.14 -41.65
C ASN A 720 20.49 -17.98 -40.68
N SER A 721 21.46 -17.10 -40.43
CA SER A 721 21.30 -15.89 -39.60
C SER A 721 20.32 -14.85 -40.14
N ALA A 722 19.98 -14.84 -41.43
CA ALA A 722 19.10 -13.82 -42.01
C ALA A 722 17.60 -14.14 -41.90
N THR A 723 17.20 -15.42 -41.92
CA THR A 723 15.78 -15.82 -41.98
C THR A 723 15.17 -16.08 -40.61
N THR A 724 15.95 -16.48 -39.59
CA THR A 724 15.52 -16.50 -38.18
C THR A 724 15.26 -15.10 -37.64
N ASN A 725 16.15 -14.14 -37.93
CA ASN A 725 15.96 -12.73 -37.57
C ASN A 725 14.64 -12.13 -38.10
N ALA A 726 14.14 -12.59 -39.26
CA ALA A 726 12.88 -12.13 -39.84
C ALA A 726 11.64 -12.78 -39.21
N ARG A 727 11.75 -14.04 -38.74
CA ARG A 727 10.69 -14.75 -38.01
C ARG A 727 10.54 -14.22 -36.58
N ASP A 728 11.65 -13.99 -35.88
CA ASP A 728 11.65 -13.44 -34.53
C ASP A 728 11.14 -11.98 -34.54
N ARG A 729 11.56 -11.16 -35.51
CA ARG A 729 10.96 -9.84 -35.75
C ARG A 729 9.47 -9.90 -36.09
N LYS A 730 8.97 -11.00 -36.67
CA LYS A 730 7.54 -11.21 -36.96
C LYS A 730 6.74 -11.64 -35.73
N ILE A 731 7.31 -12.43 -34.83
CA ILE A 731 6.65 -12.84 -33.57
C ILE A 731 6.52 -11.64 -32.63
N PHE A 732 7.51 -10.75 -32.61
CA PHE A 732 7.46 -9.50 -31.86
C PHE A 732 6.71 -8.36 -32.57
N ARG A 733 6.11 -8.55 -33.76
CA ARG A 733 5.34 -7.50 -34.45
C ARG A 733 4.04 -7.08 -33.75
N SER A 734 3.66 -7.72 -32.65
CA SER A 734 2.65 -7.21 -31.70
C SER A 734 3.21 -6.07 -30.85
N LEU A 735 3.87 -5.09 -31.47
CA LEU A 735 4.50 -3.95 -30.81
C LEU A 735 3.46 -2.84 -30.63
N LEU A 736 3.36 -2.33 -29.39
CA LEU A 736 2.52 -1.21 -28.97
C LEU A 736 2.51 -0.05 -29.99
N ALA A 737 3.66 0.26 -30.59
CA ALA A 737 3.81 1.29 -31.62
C ALA A 737 2.94 1.02 -32.87
N ILE A 738 2.95 -0.20 -33.39
CA ILE A 738 2.20 -0.60 -34.59
C ILE A 738 0.71 -0.68 -34.26
N VAL A 739 0.36 -1.11 -33.04
CA VAL A 739 -1.02 -1.16 -32.56
C VAL A 739 -1.60 0.25 -32.41
N ILE A 740 -0.90 1.18 -31.75
CA ILE A 740 -1.36 2.56 -31.56
C ILE A 740 -1.40 3.34 -32.88
N LEU A 741 -0.41 3.15 -33.76
CA LEU A 741 -0.39 3.82 -35.08
C LEU A 741 -1.50 3.33 -36.01
N ASN A 742 -1.95 2.08 -35.88
CA ASN A 742 -2.98 1.50 -36.76
C ASN A 742 -4.40 1.56 -36.17
N LEU A 743 -4.56 1.52 -34.83
CA LEU A 743 -5.85 1.44 -34.14
C LEU A 743 -6.15 2.68 -33.26
N GLY A 744 -5.15 3.51 -32.96
CA GLY A 744 -5.30 4.68 -32.11
C GLY A 744 -5.82 5.89 -32.87
N GLY A 745 -6.65 6.71 -32.21
CA GLY A 745 -7.02 8.02 -32.73
C GLY A 745 -5.82 8.98 -32.80
N TYR A 746 -5.97 10.07 -33.56
CA TYR A 746 -4.89 11.06 -33.81
C TYR A 746 -4.18 11.53 -32.53
N PHE A 747 -4.93 11.78 -31.45
CA PHE A 747 -4.38 12.25 -30.18
C PHE A 747 -3.48 11.21 -29.50
N CYS A 748 -3.88 9.93 -29.53
CA CYS A 748 -3.07 8.82 -28.98
C CYS A 748 -1.78 8.62 -29.79
N VAL A 749 -1.85 8.79 -31.11
CA VAL A 749 -0.67 8.72 -31.98
C VAL A 749 0.29 9.86 -31.68
N ALA A 750 -0.19 11.10 -31.56
CA ALA A 750 0.63 12.26 -31.23
C ALA A 750 1.34 12.11 -29.87
N ILE A 751 0.61 11.69 -28.82
CA ILE A 751 1.19 11.41 -27.49
C ILE A 751 2.24 10.30 -27.58
N PHE A 752 1.93 9.21 -28.27
CA PHE A 752 2.88 8.11 -28.44
C PHE A 752 4.13 8.56 -29.18
N THR A 753 4.01 9.36 -30.25
CA THR A 753 5.17 9.90 -30.97
C THR A 753 6.03 10.79 -30.07
N VAL A 754 5.44 11.67 -29.27
CA VAL A 754 6.19 12.53 -28.32
C VAL A 754 6.86 11.71 -27.22
N GLY A 755 6.16 10.73 -26.63
CA GLY A 755 6.76 9.84 -25.64
C GLY A 755 7.89 9.00 -26.24
N ALA A 756 7.68 8.43 -27.42
CA ALA A 756 8.69 7.65 -28.13
C ALA A 756 9.90 8.49 -28.56
N THR A 757 9.75 9.78 -28.90
CA THR A 757 10.89 10.67 -29.18
C THR A 757 11.65 11.06 -27.93
N GLN A 758 10.98 11.24 -26.78
CA GLN A 758 11.65 11.44 -25.49
C GLN A 758 12.47 10.21 -25.10
N PHE A 759 11.89 9.01 -25.18
CA PHE A 759 12.62 7.75 -24.93
C PHE A 759 13.74 7.52 -25.95
N THR A 760 13.49 7.77 -27.25
CA THR A 760 14.54 7.61 -28.27
C THR A 760 15.60 8.71 -28.22
N GLY A 761 15.34 9.88 -27.64
CA GLY A 761 16.37 10.88 -27.32
C GLY A 761 17.38 10.37 -26.27
N ILE A 762 16.89 9.60 -25.29
CA ILE A 762 17.72 8.89 -24.29
C ILE A 762 18.48 7.72 -24.95
N ILE A 763 17.87 7.00 -25.90
CA ILE A 763 18.49 5.87 -26.65
C ILE A 763 19.48 6.34 -27.72
N GLY A 764 19.18 7.46 -28.38
CA GLY A 764 19.81 7.94 -29.61
C GLY A 764 21.00 8.86 -29.37
N THR A 765 21.21 9.30 -28.14
CA THR A 765 22.50 9.81 -27.70
C THR A 765 23.25 8.62 -27.09
N PRO A 766 24.20 7.99 -27.81
CA PRO A 766 25.19 7.21 -27.08
C PRO A 766 25.76 8.12 -26.00
N MET A 767 26.02 7.56 -24.82
CA MET A 767 26.74 8.12 -23.65
C MET A 767 28.07 8.86 -23.97
N ASN A 768 28.36 9.13 -25.24
CA ASN A 768 29.56 9.70 -25.80
C ASN A 768 29.42 11.17 -26.25
N HIS A 769 28.24 11.80 -26.18
CA HIS A 769 28.08 13.19 -26.67
C HIS A 769 27.71 14.24 -25.62
N TRP A 770 27.10 13.86 -24.49
CA TRP A 770 26.73 14.80 -23.42
C TRP A 770 27.13 14.23 -22.06
N SER A 771 28.34 14.58 -21.59
CA SER A 771 28.77 14.29 -20.22
C SER A 771 28.67 15.57 -19.39
N ALA A 772 27.85 15.54 -18.33
CA ALA A 772 27.72 16.64 -17.39
C ALA A 772 29.06 16.92 -16.68
N PHE A 773 29.83 15.87 -16.43
CA PHE A 773 31.19 15.95 -15.93
C PHE A 773 32.15 16.63 -16.93
N GLN A 774 32.02 16.35 -18.23
CA GLN A 774 32.80 17.05 -19.25
C GLN A 774 32.42 18.52 -19.38
N LEU A 775 31.14 18.86 -19.26
CA LEU A 775 30.67 20.25 -19.20
C LEU A 775 31.20 20.97 -17.95
N ALA A 776 31.21 20.29 -16.80
CA ALA A 776 31.79 20.81 -15.57
C ALA A 776 33.29 21.12 -15.74
N LEU A 777 34.02 20.20 -16.39
CA LEU A 777 35.44 20.37 -16.70
C LEU A 777 35.70 21.49 -17.71
N SER A 778 34.89 21.62 -18.76
CA SER A 778 35.06 22.67 -19.78
C SER A 778 34.74 24.06 -19.23
N LEU A 779 33.71 24.18 -18.39
CA LEU A 779 33.40 25.42 -17.68
C LEU A 779 34.51 25.79 -16.69
N ALA A 780 35.07 24.82 -15.98
CA ALA A 780 36.25 25.03 -15.15
C ALA A 780 37.46 25.47 -16.00
N GLN A 781 37.65 24.90 -17.20
CA GLN A 781 38.73 25.25 -18.12
C GLN A 781 38.64 26.72 -18.57
N VAL A 782 37.48 27.17 -19.04
CA VAL A 782 37.25 28.55 -19.49
C VAL A 782 37.54 29.54 -18.36
N GLN A 783 37.15 29.21 -17.14
CA GLN A 783 37.38 30.06 -15.97
C GLN A 783 38.86 30.16 -15.57
N ILE A 784 39.60 29.05 -15.70
CA ILE A 784 41.04 29.01 -15.39
C ILE A 784 41.85 29.70 -16.49
N GLN A 785 41.49 29.54 -17.77
CA GLN A 785 42.19 30.14 -18.91
C GLN A 785 41.94 31.65 -19.05
N GLY A 786 40.75 32.15 -18.66
CA GLY A 786 40.45 33.59 -18.63
C GLY A 786 41.26 34.39 -17.60
N GLN A 787 42.04 33.70 -16.75
CA GLN A 787 42.94 34.31 -15.80
C GLN A 787 44.38 34.00 -16.23
N GLN A 788 45.27 34.99 -16.23
CA GLN A 788 46.71 34.80 -16.46
C GLN A 788 47.38 34.01 -15.29
N LEU A 789 46.88 32.82 -14.96
CA LEU A 789 47.45 31.84 -14.04
C LEU A 789 48.50 30.96 -14.73
N SER A 790 49.17 31.47 -15.76
CA SER A 790 50.12 30.72 -16.60
C SER A 790 51.39 30.27 -15.87
N SER A 791 51.63 30.74 -14.63
CA SER A 791 52.82 30.43 -13.83
C SER A 791 52.61 29.49 -12.63
N VAL A 792 51.39 28.98 -12.39
CA VAL A 792 51.05 28.25 -11.14
C VAL A 792 51.65 26.82 -11.03
N GLY A 793 52.35 26.33 -12.05
CA GLY A 793 52.85 24.94 -12.12
C GLY A 793 53.83 24.48 -11.02
N SER A 794 54.36 25.40 -10.20
CA SER A 794 55.29 25.08 -9.10
C SER A 794 54.65 24.95 -7.71
N ALA A 795 53.44 25.48 -7.50
CA ALA A 795 52.83 25.56 -6.16
C ALA A 795 51.95 24.35 -5.79
N SER A 796 51.31 23.70 -6.76
CA SER A 796 50.46 22.51 -6.51
C SER A 796 51.25 21.20 -6.45
N SER A 797 52.37 21.11 -7.19
CA SER A 797 53.33 19.98 -7.15
C SER A 797 54.11 19.87 -5.86
N SER A 798 54.35 21.01 -5.22
CA SER A 798 55.01 21.10 -3.94
C SER A 798 54.07 20.83 -2.76
N LEU A 799 52.75 21.01 -2.88
CA LEU A 799 51.80 20.82 -1.77
C LEU A 799 51.74 19.36 -1.29
N SER A 800 51.54 18.41 -2.22
CA SER A 800 51.52 16.98 -1.91
C SER A 800 52.93 16.42 -1.61
N SER A 801 53.95 16.97 -2.27
CA SER A 801 55.34 16.56 -2.10
C SER A 801 55.93 16.97 -0.75
N VAL A 802 55.75 18.24 -0.34
CA VAL A 802 56.32 18.79 0.90
C VAL A 802 55.62 18.21 2.12
N GLU A 803 54.30 18.11 2.10
CA GLU A 803 53.54 17.67 3.26
C GLU A 803 53.74 16.17 3.56
N ASN A 804 53.91 15.35 2.52
CA ASN A 804 54.24 13.93 2.63
C ASN A 804 55.67 13.71 3.12
N VAL A 805 56.63 14.50 2.65
CA VAL A 805 58.03 14.47 3.07
C VAL A 805 58.20 14.93 4.53
N TYR A 806 57.59 16.06 4.90
CA TYR A 806 57.74 16.67 6.24
C TYR A 806 56.94 15.92 7.32
N GLY A 807 55.72 15.48 7.01
CA GLY A 807 54.84 14.79 7.97
C GLY A 807 55.37 13.41 8.42
N THR A 808 56.18 12.76 7.58
CA THR A 808 56.76 11.44 7.88
C THR A 808 58.05 11.57 8.71
N LEU A 809 58.82 12.64 8.51
CA LEU A 809 60.05 12.94 9.27
C LEU A 809 59.75 13.51 10.68
N LYS A 810 58.67 14.29 10.84
CA LYS A 810 58.28 14.85 12.15
C LYS A 810 57.81 13.80 13.17
N LYS A 811 57.47 12.58 12.74
CA LYS A 811 57.09 11.45 13.61
C LYS A 811 58.29 10.68 14.18
N GLY A 812 59.52 10.98 13.77
CA GLY A 812 60.73 10.22 14.12
C GLY A 812 61.80 10.97 14.92
N VAL A 813 61.52 12.20 15.40
CA VAL A 813 62.49 13.01 16.17
C VAL A 813 61.84 13.48 17.47
N PRO A 814 62.31 13.03 18.66
CA PRO A 814 61.90 13.60 19.92
C PRO A 814 62.73 14.86 20.19
N ILE A 815 62.22 16.04 19.85
CA ILE A 815 62.74 17.31 20.36
C ILE A 815 61.56 18.14 20.84
N GLY A 816 61.66 18.58 22.09
CA GLY A 816 60.60 19.12 22.91
C GLY A 816 60.00 20.45 22.44
N SER A 817 58.85 20.74 23.06
CA SER A 817 58.30 22.08 23.28
C SER A 817 58.14 22.98 22.06
N SER A 818 57.07 22.75 21.30
CA SER A 818 56.23 23.87 20.81
C SER A 818 54.80 23.36 20.64
N SER A 819 54.06 23.41 21.73
CA SER A 819 52.61 23.31 21.78
C SER A 819 51.99 24.35 20.84
N ILE A 820 51.41 23.90 19.73
CA ILE A 820 50.43 24.72 19.01
C ILE A 820 49.11 24.55 19.77
N SER A 821 48.89 25.43 20.75
CA SER A 821 47.57 25.68 21.33
C SER A 821 46.70 26.37 20.27
N MET A 822 45.60 25.74 19.87
CA MET A 822 44.53 26.39 19.10
C MET A 822 43.50 26.98 20.06
N PRO A 823 43.17 28.28 19.99
CA PRO A 823 41.88 28.76 20.43
C PRO A 823 40.88 28.48 19.29
N LEU A 824 40.04 27.47 19.49
CA LEU A 824 38.78 27.31 18.77
C LEU A 824 37.69 27.68 19.77
N ASP A 825 36.88 28.68 19.41
CA ASP A 825 35.66 29.00 20.15
C ASP A 825 34.73 27.78 20.10
N GLY A 826 34.40 27.25 21.29
CA GLY A 826 33.56 26.06 21.46
C GLY A 826 34.36 24.76 21.61
N GLY A 827 34.67 24.42 22.86
CA GLY A 827 35.59 23.34 23.22
C GLY A 827 35.13 21.93 22.86
N VAL A 828 36.02 21.17 22.22
CA VAL A 828 36.39 19.80 22.59
C VAL A 828 37.88 19.63 22.29
N GLN A 829 38.69 19.43 23.33
CA GLN A 829 40.13 19.18 23.23
C GLN A 829 40.37 17.71 22.88
N GLN A 830 40.87 17.41 21.68
CA GLN A 830 41.50 16.12 21.40
C GLN A 830 42.92 16.31 20.88
N GLN A 831 43.87 15.79 21.67
CA GLN A 831 45.31 15.76 21.41
C GLN A 831 45.58 14.93 20.14
N GLN A 832 46.20 15.55 19.14
CA GLN A 832 46.47 14.91 17.84
C GLN A 832 47.75 14.08 17.88
N HIS A 833 47.62 12.75 17.89
CA HIS A 833 48.67 11.83 17.45
C HIS A 833 48.42 11.41 15.99
N GLY A 834 49.16 12.02 15.06
CA GLY A 834 49.59 11.37 13.82
C GLY A 834 48.57 10.94 12.75
N THR A 835 47.48 11.68 12.48
CA THR A 835 46.58 11.41 11.33
C THR A 835 47.23 11.75 9.98
N THR A 836 46.94 10.98 8.93
CA THR A 836 47.46 11.22 7.56
C THR A 836 46.56 12.18 6.78
N VAL A 837 47.08 12.80 5.71
CA VAL A 837 46.32 13.73 4.85
C VAL A 837 45.12 13.02 4.20
N GLU A 838 45.30 11.76 3.79
CA GLU A 838 44.25 10.91 3.20
C GLU A 838 43.10 10.63 4.20
N GLU A 839 43.41 10.44 5.48
CA GLU A 839 42.38 10.25 6.51
C GLU A 839 41.62 11.54 6.84
N LEU A 840 42.24 12.70 6.62
CA LEU A 840 41.67 14.01 6.94
C LEU A 840 40.82 14.57 5.80
N PHE A 841 41.26 14.41 4.55
CA PHE A 841 40.63 15.04 3.39
C PHE A 841 40.24 14.07 2.27
N GLY A 842 40.66 12.80 2.35
CA GLY A 842 40.44 11.80 1.29
C GLY A 842 41.18 12.13 0.00
N ASP A 843 40.74 11.49 -1.08
CA ASP A 843 41.28 11.68 -2.42
C ASP A 843 40.79 12.97 -3.09
N GLY A 844 39.83 13.69 -2.49
CA GLY A 844 39.28 14.94 -3.04
C GLY A 844 40.36 15.97 -3.34
N ILE A 845 41.37 16.10 -2.48
CA ILE A 845 42.51 17.01 -2.73
C ILE A 845 43.27 16.64 -4.00
N TYR A 846 43.51 15.34 -4.23
CA TYR A 846 44.21 14.87 -5.42
C TYR A 846 43.37 15.11 -6.67
N TRP A 847 42.05 14.90 -6.60
CA TRP A 847 41.13 15.20 -7.70
C TRP A 847 41.15 16.68 -8.08
N ALA A 848 41.08 17.60 -7.12
CA ALA A 848 41.17 19.03 -7.39
C ALA A 848 42.53 19.45 -7.95
N GLY A 849 43.62 19.01 -7.32
CA GLY A 849 44.98 19.34 -7.76
C GLY A 849 45.28 18.84 -9.17
N CYS A 850 44.98 17.56 -9.46
CA CYS A 850 45.15 16.98 -10.78
C CYS A 850 44.24 17.63 -11.83
N ALA A 851 42.99 17.97 -11.48
CA ALA A 851 42.09 18.68 -12.38
C ALA A 851 42.67 20.03 -12.80
N ILE A 852 43.12 20.86 -11.84
CA ILE A 852 43.73 22.17 -12.14
C ILE A 852 44.96 22.01 -13.04
N ILE A 853 45.85 21.06 -12.72
CA ILE A 853 47.08 20.81 -13.51
C ILE A 853 46.76 20.36 -14.94
N ARG A 854 45.74 19.51 -15.12
CA ARG A 854 45.33 19.01 -16.44
C ARG A 854 44.67 20.10 -17.27
N LEU A 855 43.76 20.88 -16.68
CA LEU A 855 43.04 21.97 -17.35
C LEU A 855 43.97 23.12 -17.78
N LEU A 856 45.08 23.33 -17.06
CA LEU A 856 46.16 24.24 -17.46
C LEU A 856 47.09 23.68 -18.54
N GLY A 857 46.92 22.43 -18.97
CA GLY A 857 47.81 21.76 -19.93
C GLY A 857 49.20 21.44 -19.37
N GLN A 858 49.38 21.44 -18.04
CA GLN A 858 50.70 21.33 -17.39
C GLN A 858 51.07 19.91 -16.94
N HIS A 859 50.18 18.93 -17.08
CA HIS A 859 50.38 17.54 -16.63
C HIS A 859 51.70 16.91 -17.10
N ARG A 860 52.10 17.06 -18.37
CA ARG A 860 53.38 16.51 -18.88
C ARG A 860 54.60 17.15 -18.22
N ARG A 861 54.53 18.46 -17.93
CA ARG A 861 55.62 19.17 -17.23
C ARG A 861 55.68 18.75 -15.77
N PHE A 862 54.53 18.55 -15.14
CA PHE A 862 54.41 18.07 -13.77
C PHE A 862 55.07 16.68 -13.58
N GLU A 863 54.78 15.72 -14.46
CA GLU A 863 55.36 14.36 -14.37
C GLU A 863 56.91 14.37 -14.46
N VAL A 864 57.46 15.31 -15.24
CA VAL A 864 58.91 15.47 -15.39
C VAL A 864 59.52 16.24 -14.22
N LEU A 865 58.89 17.34 -13.77
CA LEU A 865 59.50 18.30 -12.86
C LEU A 865 59.11 18.13 -11.38
N ASP A 866 58.22 17.21 -11.04
CA ASP A 866 57.80 16.99 -9.65
C ASP A 866 58.95 16.52 -8.73
N PHE A 867 59.05 17.13 -7.55
CA PHE A 867 60.13 16.89 -6.59
C PHE A 867 60.06 15.48 -5.99
N SER A 868 58.87 14.99 -5.64
CA SER A 868 58.70 13.65 -5.07
C SER A 868 58.97 12.56 -6.10
N TYR A 869 58.54 12.75 -7.35
CA TYR A 869 58.80 11.81 -8.43
C TYR A 869 60.28 11.75 -8.74
N HIS A 870 61.00 12.88 -8.64
CA HIS A 870 62.45 12.92 -8.77
C HIS A 870 63.15 12.12 -7.66
N ILE A 871 62.74 12.27 -6.40
CA ILE A 871 63.26 11.47 -5.28
C ILE A 871 63.05 9.97 -5.56
N LEU A 872 61.89 9.58 -6.06
CA LEU A 872 61.59 8.18 -6.42
C LEU A 872 62.47 7.68 -7.58
N ARG A 873 62.73 8.52 -8.60
CA ARG A 873 63.63 8.19 -9.72
C ARG A 873 65.08 8.01 -9.24
N VAL A 874 65.57 8.90 -8.38
CA VAL A 874 66.90 8.78 -7.77
C VAL A 874 67.01 7.51 -6.93
N ASN A 875 65.99 7.18 -6.13
CA ASN A 875 65.98 5.94 -5.36
C ASN A 875 66.05 4.68 -6.25
N ARG A 876 65.32 4.66 -7.37
CA ARG A 876 65.39 3.56 -8.34
C ARG A 876 66.78 3.45 -8.97
N ALA A 877 67.40 4.58 -9.35
CA ALA A 877 68.74 4.59 -9.94
C ALA A 877 69.84 4.13 -8.95
N VAL A 878 69.76 4.56 -7.69
CA VAL A 878 70.71 4.17 -6.64
C VAL A 878 70.53 2.69 -6.24
N GLY A 879 69.29 2.19 -6.18
CA GLY A 879 69.01 0.78 -5.91
C GLY A 879 69.52 -0.18 -6.99
N VAL A 880 69.49 0.24 -8.26
CA VAL A 880 70.08 -0.52 -9.38
C VAL A 880 71.62 -0.51 -9.31
N GLY A 881 72.23 0.60 -8.88
CA GLY A 881 73.69 0.70 -8.68
C GLY A 881 74.22 -0.21 -7.56
N GLN A 882 73.45 -0.45 -6.49
CA GLN A 882 73.85 -1.35 -5.40
C GLN A 882 73.78 -2.84 -5.77
N GLN A 883 72.93 -3.23 -6.72
CA GLN A 883 72.88 -4.61 -7.23
C GLN A 883 74.02 -4.91 -8.22
N GLN A 884 74.52 -3.90 -8.94
CA GLN A 884 75.69 -4.05 -9.82
C GLN A 884 77.04 -3.99 -9.09
N GLN A 885 77.08 -3.55 -7.82
CA GLN A 885 78.31 -3.44 -7.01
C GLN A 885 78.49 -4.57 -5.96
N GLN A 886 77.76 -5.68 -6.04
CA GLN A 886 78.06 -6.89 -5.24
C GLN A 886 79.25 -7.72 -5.77
N GLY A 887 80.08 -7.16 -6.66
CA GLY A 887 81.28 -7.80 -7.20
C GLY A 887 82.60 -7.45 -6.52
N THR A 888 82.68 -6.41 -5.69
CA THR A 888 83.94 -6.04 -5.03
C THR A 888 83.69 -5.52 -3.61
N GLY A 889 84.03 -6.36 -2.63
CA GLY A 889 83.87 -6.04 -1.23
C GLY A 889 84.81 -4.93 -0.78
N ILE A 890 84.25 -3.81 -0.35
CA ILE A 890 84.79 -2.98 0.74
C ILE A 890 83.59 -2.45 1.53
N ALA A 891 83.41 -2.98 2.74
CA ALA A 891 82.54 -2.41 3.75
C ALA A 891 83.06 -1.01 4.12
N LYS A 892 82.20 0.02 4.01
CA LYS A 892 82.42 1.27 4.73
C LYS A 892 81.15 1.71 5.44
N ASP A 893 81.32 1.74 6.76
CA ASP A 893 80.65 2.56 7.76
C ASP A 893 79.67 3.60 7.23
N SER A 894 78.41 3.44 7.62
CA SER A 894 77.56 4.58 7.91
C SER A 894 76.79 4.25 9.18
N GLY A 895 77.10 4.97 10.26
CA GLY A 895 76.35 4.97 11.52
C GLY A 895 74.93 5.49 11.30
N LYS A 896 74.09 4.66 10.68
CA LYS A 896 72.69 4.95 10.39
C LYS A 896 71.84 4.40 11.52
N THR A 897 71.10 5.27 12.21
CA THR A 897 70.03 4.84 13.11
C THR A 897 68.99 4.10 12.27
N GLN A 898 68.72 2.81 12.54
CA GLN A 898 67.74 1.98 11.78
C GLN A 898 66.39 2.70 11.55
N GLN A 899 66.00 3.58 12.46
CA GLN A 899 64.80 4.42 12.38
C GLN A 899 64.79 5.41 11.19
N GLN A 900 65.93 5.99 10.82
CA GLN A 900 66.01 6.98 9.73
C GLN A 900 65.87 6.29 8.36
N GLN A 901 66.48 5.12 8.21
CA GLN A 901 66.37 4.30 6.99
C GLN A 901 64.94 3.74 6.79
N GLN A 902 64.28 3.32 7.87
CA GLN A 902 62.86 2.92 7.83
C GLN A 902 61.92 4.09 7.49
N THR A 903 62.21 5.30 7.96
CA THR A 903 61.39 6.49 7.68
C THR A 903 61.47 6.90 6.22
N ILE A 904 62.68 6.87 5.62
CA ILE A 904 62.89 7.15 4.20
C ILE A 904 62.20 6.09 3.32
N ALA A 905 62.26 4.80 3.70
CA ALA A 905 61.55 3.73 2.98
C ALA A 905 60.03 3.94 2.99
N ARG A 906 59.43 4.26 4.15
CA ARG A 906 57.99 4.56 4.27
C ARG A 906 57.58 5.76 3.42
N LEU A 907 58.42 6.79 3.35
CA LEU A 907 58.19 7.97 2.54
C LEU A 907 58.18 7.64 1.04
N ILE A 908 59.17 6.86 0.58
CA ILE A 908 59.26 6.41 -0.82
C ILE A 908 58.03 5.59 -1.21
N ASP A 909 57.60 4.66 -0.35
CA ASP A 909 56.39 3.86 -0.57
C ASP A 909 55.12 4.70 -0.61
N ARG A 910 55.05 5.78 0.17
CA ARG A 910 53.95 6.74 0.12
C ARG A 910 53.95 7.55 -1.17
N ILE A 911 55.11 8.08 -1.58
CA ILE A 911 55.28 8.79 -2.86
C ILE A 911 54.86 7.89 -4.03
N ARG A 912 55.23 6.61 -4.01
CA ARG A 912 54.84 5.64 -5.04
C ARG A 912 53.33 5.46 -5.12
N ARG A 913 52.64 5.37 -3.98
CA ARG A 913 51.17 5.25 -3.92
C ARG A 913 50.48 6.49 -4.45
N VAL A 914 50.91 7.68 -4.01
CA VAL A 914 50.38 8.96 -4.49
C VAL A 914 50.63 9.16 -5.98
N GLN A 915 51.81 8.76 -6.48
CA GLN A 915 52.11 8.77 -7.92
C GLN A 915 51.14 7.89 -8.71
N ALA A 916 50.86 6.68 -8.23
CA ALA A 916 49.90 5.79 -8.88
C ALA A 916 48.49 6.39 -8.90
N GLN A 917 48.06 7.01 -7.79
CA GLN A 917 46.77 7.72 -7.71
C GLN A 917 46.70 8.90 -8.68
N HIS A 918 47.72 9.77 -8.71
CA HIS A 918 47.77 10.89 -9.66
C HIS A 918 47.70 10.40 -11.11
N ASN A 919 48.45 9.35 -11.46
CA ASN A 919 48.43 8.79 -12.82
C ASN A 919 47.05 8.24 -13.17
N GLN A 920 46.37 7.58 -12.22
CA GLN A 920 45.00 7.11 -12.41
C GLN A 920 44.03 8.27 -12.66
N VAL A 921 44.11 9.34 -11.86
CA VAL A 921 43.25 10.52 -12.01
C VAL A 921 43.56 11.27 -13.31
N PHE A 922 44.84 11.45 -13.68
CA PHE A 922 45.21 12.08 -14.95
C PHE A 922 44.76 11.28 -16.17
N ALA A 923 44.90 9.95 -16.14
CA ALA A 923 44.38 9.09 -17.20
C ALA A 923 42.86 9.19 -17.30
N PHE A 924 42.16 9.20 -16.15
CA PHE A 924 40.71 9.35 -16.10
C PHE A 924 40.28 10.71 -16.69
N LEU A 925 40.81 11.83 -16.20
CA LEU A 925 40.54 13.16 -16.73
C LEU A 925 40.94 13.29 -18.21
N GLY A 926 42.03 12.63 -18.61
CA GLY A 926 42.48 12.58 -20.00
C GLY A 926 41.45 11.98 -20.95
N ASN A 927 40.74 10.93 -20.54
CA ASN A 927 39.70 10.31 -21.35
C ASN A 927 38.49 11.24 -21.58
N TYR A 928 38.11 12.04 -20.57
CA TYR A 928 36.99 12.99 -20.68
C TYR A 928 37.39 14.30 -21.38
N CYS A 929 38.63 14.77 -21.21
CA CYS A 929 39.13 15.98 -21.87
C CYS A 929 39.59 15.72 -23.33
N GLY A 930 39.93 14.48 -23.70
CA GLY A 930 40.45 14.15 -25.03
C GLY A 930 39.48 14.44 -26.19
N GLN A 931 38.17 14.51 -25.92
CA GLN A 931 37.17 14.94 -26.90
C GLN A 931 37.10 16.47 -27.08
N LEU A 932 37.51 17.26 -26.06
CA LEU A 932 37.62 18.72 -26.16
C LEU A 932 38.86 19.13 -26.96
N ASP A 933 39.98 18.44 -26.73
CA ASP A 933 41.25 18.65 -27.45
C ASP A 933 41.15 18.28 -28.94
N ALA A 934 40.14 17.51 -29.37
CA ALA A 934 39.95 17.05 -30.75
C ALA A 934 39.24 18.05 -31.67
N GLN A 935 38.61 19.12 -31.13
CA GLN A 935 37.91 20.14 -31.92
C GLN A 935 38.80 21.34 -32.31
N GLU A 936 39.95 21.52 -31.65
CA GLU A 936 40.93 22.53 -32.05
C GLU A 936 42.07 21.84 -32.83
N GLU A 937 42.25 22.20 -34.11
CA GLU A 937 43.53 21.96 -34.79
C GLU A 937 44.63 22.68 -33.99
N GLN A 938 45.29 21.96 -33.08
CA GLN A 938 46.37 22.53 -32.27
C GLN A 938 47.52 22.93 -33.21
N LYS A 939 47.65 24.23 -33.49
CA LYS A 939 48.85 24.82 -34.09
C LYS A 939 50.03 24.55 -33.16
N VAL A 940 50.74 23.45 -33.40
CA VAL A 940 51.97 23.12 -32.67
C VAL A 940 52.98 24.23 -32.92
N ARG A 941 53.58 24.77 -31.86
CA ARG A 941 54.63 25.78 -32.01
C ARG A 941 55.85 25.13 -32.69
N HIS A 942 56.04 25.42 -33.97
CA HIS A 942 57.23 25.02 -34.71
C HIS A 942 58.42 25.87 -34.25
N PHE A 943 59.57 25.23 -34.05
CA PHE A 943 60.84 25.92 -33.88
C PHE A 943 61.46 26.11 -35.25
N ALA A 944 61.91 27.33 -35.56
CA ALA A 944 62.62 27.59 -36.81
C ALA A 944 63.94 26.79 -36.80
N PRO A 945 64.33 26.14 -37.91
CA PRO A 945 65.67 25.58 -38.03
C PRO A 945 66.70 26.71 -37.90
N PRO A 946 67.94 26.40 -37.46
CA PRO A 946 68.99 27.41 -37.33
C PRO A 946 69.19 28.13 -38.67
N VAL A 947 68.92 29.45 -38.68
CA VAL A 947 69.05 30.30 -39.87
C VAL A 947 70.51 30.67 -40.03
N TYR A 948 71.12 30.29 -41.15
CA TYR A 948 72.48 30.71 -41.52
C TYR A 948 72.47 32.22 -41.77
N GLN A 949 73.17 33.00 -40.93
CA GLN A 949 73.42 34.42 -41.17
C GLN A 949 74.69 34.53 -42.04
N PRO A 950 74.59 34.96 -43.32
CA PRO A 950 75.79 35.15 -44.13
C PRO A 950 76.61 36.30 -43.54
N GLN A 951 77.83 36.00 -43.10
CA GLN A 951 78.82 37.00 -42.74
C GLN A 951 79.08 37.88 -43.98
N GLN A 952 78.96 39.20 -43.82
CA GLN A 952 79.40 40.17 -44.84
C GLN A 952 80.87 39.92 -45.15
N ASN A 953 81.14 39.34 -46.31
CA ASN A 953 82.48 39.21 -46.87
C ASN A 953 82.82 40.54 -47.56
N PRO A 954 83.85 41.31 -47.17
CA PRO A 954 84.11 42.63 -47.75
C PRO A 954 84.63 42.61 -49.19
N TYR A 955 84.80 41.44 -49.82
CA TYR A 955 85.32 41.31 -51.16
C TYR A 955 84.65 40.15 -51.88
N ALA A 956 83.63 40.43 -52.69
CA ALA A 956 83.37 39.77 -53.97
C ALA A 956 82.09 40.33 -54.60
N ASN A 957 82.30 41.20 -55.59
CA ASN A 957 81.33 41.43 -56.66
C ASN A 957 81.01 40.12 -57.37
N GLY A 958 79.79 39.99 -57.87
CA GLY A 958 79.54 39.17 -59.07
C GLY A 958 78.31 38.29 -59.03
N HIS A 959 77.30 38.76 -59.76
CA HIS A 959 76.33 37.98 -60.53
C HIS A 959 75.33 37.05 -59.83
N GLU A 960 74.06 37.51 -59.93
CA GLU A 960 72.93 36.82 -60.57
C GLU A 960 72.61 35.37 -60.21
N GLY A 961 71.33 35.13 -59.90
CA GLY A 961 70.77 33.79 -60.03
C GLY A 961 69.48 33.55 -59.25
N SER A 962 68.40 34.13 -59.74
CA SER A 962 67.01 33.65 -59.68
C SER A 962 66.75 32.24 -59.10
N ALA A 963 65.74 32.17 -58.22
CA ALA A 963 64.55 31.30 -58.28
C ALA A 963 64.26 30.47 -57.01
N LEU A 964 63.00 30.64 -56.57
CA LEU A 964 62.19 29.87 -55.62
C LEU A 964 62.38 30.14 -54.13
#